data_AF-A0A2X3IHB9-F1
#
_entry.id   AF-A0A2X3IHB9-F1
#
_cell.length_a   1.000
_cell.length_b   1.000
_cell.length_c   1.000
_cell.angle_alpha   90.00
_cell.angle_beta   90.00
_cell.angle_gamma   90.00
#
_symmetry.space_group_name_H-M   'P 1'
#
loop_
_entity.id
_entity.type
_entity.pdbx_description
1 polymer ?
#
loop_
_entity_poly.entity_id
_entity_poly.type
_entity_poly.pdbx_seq_one_letter_code
_entity_poly.pdbx_strand_id
1 'polypeptide(L)'
;MRQECIQAVQQAAQRTLSAREIQNIEDRIYRNMRTLARNDPASWRMLSDAERLRRAGQLAADELKQEAALKKRRVALTITARQRLDSFINNYKGKYGKLEALNRTIAFHADGKSNFLSVESRGKATRDYALSQLQEAFEAVDPRFFGLFEDEKGVRDLVYEIRGKSTGNTKARAGAKAWKDVTELLRRRFNDAGGDIGHLDDWGMPQHHSMEKVGKVSKDKWVSDIIGKLDRKYYTKSDGQLMSDAELTAFLGEAYETIATGGLNKLSDTGLRISGARANRGNASRQIHFKDGEAYLEYQRQYGDRSLWEIMVHHLESISKDIALVETYGPNPDHVFRSILDEVTAETATANPQRSGSIKNFSNKTENLYNFISGRTQPIANPHIAKWSDNIRNWLVASRLGSALIASFSDLGTMYLSAKVTNLPMNQLFRNQLEAMDPTNRTELARARRAGLAMESLLGSVNRWAMDNMGPSVSRWAATAVMRASGLTAWSDAHKRAYGVTMMGSIGDVVRRTPDLRSLDDNDFRILKSKGVTEQDFAIWKLADQEDWGNGNTTMLTPESIMRIPDAALQHIGPPERVRFEAMRRLLGAVSEEVDMAVITPGARERLFTTGGDIQRGTVKGELVRSFFLFKSFPIAVVMRHWSRAMGMPSAGGRAAYIGAFIASTTILGALSLQLNDMASGRIHAI
;
A
#
# COMPACT_ATOMS: atom_id res chain seq x y z
N MET A 1 1.44 40.61 -14.09
CA MET A 1 1.75 41.59 -13.03
C MET A 1 2.23 42.91 -13.65
N ARG A 2 1.80 44.08 -13.16
CA ARG A 2 2.28 45.39 -13.66
C ARG A 2 3.75 45.63 -13.29
N GLN A 3 4.47 46.43 -14.08
CA GLN A 3 5.91 46.68 -13.89
C GLN A 3 6.24 47.28 -12.51
N GLU A 4 5.41 48.19 -12.01
CA GLU A 4 5.55 48.81 -10.69
C GLU A 4 5.49 47.77 -9.55
N CYS A 5 4.58 46.79 -9.67
CA CYS A 5 4.46 45.70 -8.71
C CYS A 5 5.68 44.77 -8.76
N ILE A 6 6.22 44.51 -9.96
CA ILE A 6 7.44 43.72 -10.13
C ILE A 6 8.61 44.41 -9.43
N GLN A 7 8.78 45.72 -9.63
CA GLN A 7 9.84 46.51 -8.98
C GLN A 7 9.71 46.48 -7.45
N ALA A 8 8.50 46.66 -6.91
CA ALA A 8 8.25 46.60 -5.47
C ALA A 8 8.58 45.23 -4.87
N VAL A 9 8.18 44.15 -5.55
CA VAL A 9 8.46 42.78 -5.10
C VAL A 9 9.97 42.47 -5.18
N GLN A 10 10.66 42.91 -6.24
CA GLN A 10 12.11 42.75 -6.38
C GLN A 10 12.88 43.53 -5.32
N GLN A 11 12.44 44.76 -5.00
CA GLN A 11 13.02 45.57 -3.92
C GLN A 11 12.84 44.89 -2.56
N ALA A 12 11.65 44.37 -2.27
CA ALA A 12 11.37 43.63 -1.03
C ALA A 12 12.17 42.31 -0.94
N ALA A 13 12.36 41.63 -2.07
CA ALA A 13 13.17 40.41 -2.16
C ALA A 13 14.68 40.69 -2.15
N GLN A 14 15.10 41.95 -2.27
CA GLN A 14 16.50 42.39 -2.39
C GLN A 14 17.28 41.67 -3.51
N ARG A 15 16.57 41.25 -4.57
CA ARG A 15 17.16 40.56 -5.73
C ARG A 15 16.24 40.66 -6.93
N THR A 16 16.83 40.53 -8.12
CA THR A 16 16.08 40.36 -9.36
C THR A 16 15.40 38.99 -9.36
N LEU A 17 14.08 38.99 -9.58
CA LEU A 17 13.28 37.79 -9.78
C LEU A 17 13.19 37.45 -11.26
N SER A 18 13.26 36.16 -11.60
CA SER A 18 12.98 35.67 -12.94
C SER A 18 11.50 35.86 -13.30
N ALA A 19 11.19 35.92 -14.60
CA ALA A 19 9.81 36.01 -15.09
C ALA A 19 8.92 34.87 -14.54
N ARG A 20 9.47 33.66 -14.39
CA ARG A 20 8.74 32.52 -13.81
C ARG A 20 8.45 32.69 -12.32
N GLU A 21 9.38 33.26 -11.55
CA GLU A 21 9.16 33.55 -10.13
C GLU A 21 8.08 34.61 -9.95
N ILE A 22 8.09 35.67 -10.76
CA ILE A 22 7.06 36.72 -10.76
C ILE A 22 5.68 36.11 -11.06
N GLN A 23 5.59 35.27 -12.11
CA GLN A 23 4.35 34.58 -12.46
C GLN A 23 3.86 33.69 -11.32
N ASN A 24 4.75 32.93 -10.67
CA ASN A 24 4.38 32.07 -9.55
C ASN A 24 3.84 32.84 -8.34
N ILE A 25 4.37 34.05 -8.07
CA ILE A 25 3.87 34.94 -7.02
C ILE A 25 2.45 35.41 -7.38
N GLU A 26 2.24 35.85 -8.61
CA GLU A 26 0.92 36.30 -9.10
C GLU A 26 -0.11 35.15 -9.06
N ASP A 27 0.24 33.98 -9.60
CA ASP A 27 -0.61 32.78 -9.61
C ASP A 27 -1.01 32.35 -8.19
N ARG A 28 -0.09 32.48 -7.23
CA ARG A 28 -0.35 32.19 -5.81
C ARG A 28 -1.35 33.16 -5.20
N ILE A 29 -1.21 34.45 -5.46
CA ILE A 29 -2.16 35.46 -4.98
C ILE A 29 -3.55 35.17 -5.56
N TYR A 30 -3.69 34.97 -6.87
CA TYR A 30 -4.99 34.69 -7.49
C TYR A 30 -5.60 33.36 -7.03
N ARG A 31 -4.78 32.34 -6.78
CA ARG A 31 -5.23 31.09 -6.15
C ARG A 31 -5.79 31.34 -4.75
N ASN A 32 -5.11 32.13 -3.93
CA ASN A 32 -5.60 32.48 -2.59
C ASN A 32 -6.83 33.39 -2.61
N MET A 33 -6.96 34.27 -3.61
CA MET A 33 -8.20 35.01 -3.84
C MET A 33 -9.37 34.05 -4.08
N ARG A 34 -9.22 33.04 -4.96
CA ARG A 34 -10.26 32.02 -5.19
C ARG A 34 -10.59 31.23 -3.93
N THR A 35 -9.58 30.86 -3.15
CA THR A 35 -9.78 30.13 -1.87
C THR A 35 -10.57 30.95 -0.86
N LEU A 36 -10.17 32.20 -0.63
CA LEU A 36 -10.86 33.11 0.30
C LEU A 36 -12.28 33.41 -0.18
N ALA A 37 -12.43 33.68 -1.48
CA ALA A 37 -13.72 33.92 -2.11
C ALA A 37 -14.68 32.74 -1.97
N ARG A 38 -14.18 31.51 -2.10
CA ARG A 38 -14.98 30.29 -1.93
C ARG A 38 -15.44 30.11 -0.49
N ASN A 39 -14.55 30.37 0.48
CA ASN A 39 -14.82 30.10 1.89
C ASN A 39 -15.82 31.10 2.50
N ASP A 40 -15.81 32.35 2.07
CA ASP A 40 -16.80 33.36 2.47
C ASP A 40 -17.16 34.29 1.30
N PRO A 41 -18.03 33.83 0.38
CA PRO A 41 -18.34 34.58 -0.84
C PRO A 41 -19.05 35.91 -0.57
N ALA A 42 -19.92 35.94 0.45
CA ALA A 42 -20.72 37.12 0.77
C ALA A 42 -19.82 38.27 1.25
N SER A 43 -18.95 38.00 2.22
CA SER A 43 -18.00 39.00 2.71
C SER A 43 -16.96 39.36 1.65
N TRP A 44 -16.47 38.39 0.88
CA TRP A 44 -15.44 38.62 -0.14
C TRP A 44 -15.88 39.61 -1.23
N ARG A 45 -17.14 39.53 -1.66
CA ARG A 45 -17.71 40.43 -2.67
C ARG A 45 -17.83 41.88 -2.18
N MET A 46 -17.97 42.11 -0.87
CA MET A 46 -18.03 43.46 -0.29
C MET A 46 -16.66 44.13 -0.16
N LEU A 47 -15.56 43.38 -0.28
CA LEU A 47 -14.21 43.94 -0.21
C LEU A 47 -13.85 44.69 -1.49
N SER A 48 -13.09 45.78 -1.35
CA SER A 48 -12.45 46.44 -2.49
C SER A 48 -11.36 45.54 -3.09
N ASP A 49 -11.01 45.76 -4.37
CA ASP A 49 -9.96 44.97 -5.03
C ASP A 49 -8.61 45.07 -4.31
N ALA A 50 -8.29 46.24 -3.75
CA ALA A 50 -7.09 46.44 -2.94
C ALA A 50 -7.11 45.57 -1.67
N GLU A 51 -8.25 45.48 -0.98
CA GLU A 51 -8.40 44.69 0.24
C GLU A 51 -8.37 43.18 -0.05
N ARG A 52 -8.97 42.75 -1.17
CA ARG A 52 -8.89 41.36 -1.66
C ARG A 52 -7.43 40.96 -1.94
N LEU A 53 -6.71 41.79 -2.69
CA LEU A 53 -5.29 41.58 -2.99
C LEU A 53 -4.44 41.57 -1.72
N ARG A 54 -4.71 42.45 -0.75
CA ARG A 54 -4.00 42.49 0.53
C ARG A 54 -4.19 41.21 1.34
N ARG A 55 -5.44 40.73 1.49
CA ARG A 55 -5.75 39.48 2.22
C ARG A 55 -5.16 38.26 1.52
N ALA A 56 -5.32 38.16 0.20
CA ALA A 56 -4.76 37.06 -0.58
C ALA A 56 -3.22 37.09 -0.59
N GLY A 57 -2.61 38.28 -0.63
CA GLY A 57 -1.18 38.50 -0.50
C GLY A 57 -0.64 38.09 0.87
N GLN A 58 -1.37 38.40 1.94
CA GLN A 58 -1.03 37.95 3.29
C GLN A 58 -1.06 36.42 3.38
N LEU A 59 -2.13 35.77 2.90
CA LEU A 59 -2.21 34.31 2.87
C LEU A 59 -1.10 33.69 2.01
N ALA A 60 -0.79 34.30 0.86
CA ALA A 60 0.33 33.88 0.01
C ALA A 60 1.69 34.01 0.71
N ALA A 61 1.90 35.07 1.50
CA ALA A 61 3.12 35.25 2.28
C ALA A 61 3.22 34.21 3.41
N ASP A 62 2.11 33.89 4.08
CA ASP A 62 2.08 32.88 5.12
C ASP A 62 2.29 31.46 4.55
N GLU A 63 1.73 31.15 3.38
CA GLU A 63 2.06 29.93 2.62
C GLU A 63 3.57 29.83 2.32
N LEU A 64 4.20 30.93 1.87
CA LEU A 64 5.65 30.93 1.59
C LEU A 64 6.49 30.68 2.84
N LYS A 65 6.10 31.23 4.00
CA LYS A 65 6.76 30.95 5.28
C LYS A 65 6.59 29.49 5.69
N GLN A 66 5.39 28.94 5.53
CA GLN A 66 5.11 27.52 5.81
C GLN A 66 5.90 26.60 4.87
N GLU A 67 5.97 26.90 3.57
CA GLU A 67 6.78 26.16 2.60
C GLU A 67 8.27 26.20 2.95
N ALA A 68 8.79 27.34 3.41
CA ALA A 68 10.18 27.46 3.87
C ALA A 68 10.45 26.63 5.13
N ALA A 69 9.54 26.67 6.12
CA ALA A 69 9.62 25.85 7.31
C ALA A 69 9.54 24.34 6.98
N LEU A 70 8.64 23.97 6.08
CA LEU A 70 8.51 22.60 5.59
C LEU A 70 9.77 22.15 4.85
N LYS A 71 10.39 23.01 4.03
CA LYS A 71 11.68 22.73 3.37
C LYS A 71 12.77 22.44 4.40
N LYS A 72 12.87 23.25 5.47
CA LYS A 72 13.81 23.01 6.58
C LYS A 72 13.54 21.66 7.26
N ARG A 73 12.26 21.35 7.58
CA ARG A 73 11.85 20.06 8.15
C ARG A 73 12.22 18.89 7.24
N ARG A 74 11.99 19.02 5.92
CA ARG A 74 12.31 17.99 4.93
C ARG A 74 13.80 17.69 4.85
N VAL A 75 14.66 18.70 4.99
CA VAL A 75 16.12 18.51 5.07
C VAL A 75 16.47 17.71 6.32
N ALA A 76 15.95 18.09 7.49
CA ALA A 76 16.19 17.35 8.74
C ALA A 76 15.72 15.89 8.64
N LEU A 77 14.53 15.64 8.09
CA LEU A 77 14.01 14.29 7.85
C LEU A 77 14.89 13.48 6.90
N THR A 78 15.45 14.11 5.87
CA THR A 78 16.38 13.45 4.94
C THR A 78 17.67 13.03 5.65
N ILE A 79 18.21 13.91 6.52
CA ILE A 79 19.40 13.63 7.32
C ILE A 79 19.15 12.44 8.26
N THR A 80 18.04 12.45 9.00
CA THR A 80 17.68 11.34 9.90
C THR A 80 17.47 10.02 9.13
N ALA A 81 16.81 10.08 7.97
CA ALA A 81 16.63 8.90 7.12
C ALA A 81 17.98 8.35 6.65
N ARG A 82 18.93 9.23 6.26
CA ARG A 82 20.29 8.84 5.87
C ARG A 82 21.04 8.18 6.99
N GLN A 83 21.10 8.81 8.17
CA GLN A 83 21.78 8.25 9.34
C GLN A 83 21.32 6.82 9.65
N ARG A 84 20.00 6.56 9.61
CA ARG A 84 19.46 5.21 9.82
C ARG A 84 19.85 4.24 8.70
N LEU A 85 19.77 4.67 7.44
CA LEU A 85 20.15 3.84 6.28
C LEU A 85 21.64 3.53 6.28
N ASP A 86 22.49 4.52 6.50
CA ASP A 86 23.94 4.38 6.52
C ASP A 86 24.37 3.49 7.69
N SER A 87 23.74 3.64 8.86
CA SER A 87 23.96 2.74 10.00
C SER A 87 23.64 1.28 9.64
N PHE A 88 22.53 1.01 8.96
CA PHE A 88 22.20 -0.34 8.52
C PHE A 88 23.15 -0.85 7.42
N ILE A 89 23.41 -0.02 6.40
CA ILE A 89 24.20 -0.38 5.23
C ILE A 89 25.65 -0.66 5.59
N ASN A 90 26.27 0.18 6.42
CA ASN A 90 27.67 0.04 6.81
C ASN A 90 27.92 -1.15 7.76
N ASN A 91 26.91 -1.55 8.55
CA ASN A 91 27.03 -2.68 9.47
C ASN A 91 26.67 -4.03 8.84
N TYR A 92 26.04 -4.05 7.67
CA TYR A 92 25.63 -5.28 7.02
C TYR A 92 26.80 -6.00 6.33
N LYS A 93 26.93 -7.31 6.59
CA LYS A 93 27.94 -8.17 5.99
C LYS A 93 27.29 -9.24 5.11
N GLY A 94 27.46 -9.12 3.80
CA GLY A 94 26.91 -10.07 2.82
C GLY A 94 27.76 -10.14 1.54
N LYS A 95 27.34 -10.97 0.59
CA LYS A 95 28.09 -11.27 -0.65
C LYS A 95 28.31 -10.01 -1.50
N TYR A 96 27.30 -9.15 -1.58
CA TYR A 96 27.38 -7.86 -2.29
C TYR A 96 27.53 -6.67 -1.32
N GLY A 97 27.95 -6.92 -0.07
CA GLY A 97 28.24 -5.89 0.92
C GLY A 97 27.12 -4.86 1.07
N LYS A 98 27.50 -3.58 1.01
CA LYS A 98 26.61 -2.42 1.15
C LYS A 98 25.49 -2.38 0.10
N LEU A 99 25.77 -2.81 -1.13
CA LEU A 99 24.77 -2.86 -2.19
C LEU A 99 23.66 -3.88 -1.89
N GLU A 100 24.01 -5.03 -1.28
CA GLU A 100 23.03 -5.99 -0.81
C GLU A 100 22.17 -5.42 0.33
N ALA A 101 22.79 -4.66 1.24
CA ALA A 101 22.10 -4.01 2.34
C ALA A 101 21.05 -3.02 1.80
N LEU A 102 21.42 -2.16 0.85
CA LEU A 102 20.46 -1.26 0.19
C LEU A 102 19.30 -2.05 -0.42
N ASN A 103 19.60 -3.14 -1.13
CA ASN A 103 18.58 -3.99 -1.75
C ASN A 103 17.58 -4.55 -0.71
N ARG A 104 18.03 -4.88 0.50
CA ARG A 104 17.19 -5.39 1.60
C ARG A 104 16.28 -4.33 2.22
N THR A 105 16.61 -3.05 2.09
CA THR A 105 15.72 -1.97 2.54
C THR A 105 14.44 -1.87 1.71
N ILE A 106 14.44 -2.41 0.49
CA ILE A 106 13.35 -2.25 -0.48
C ILE A 106 12.23 -3.28 -0.23
N ALA A 107 12.58 -4.56 -0.21
CA ALA A 107 11.63 -5.67 -0.17
C ALA A 107 12.08 -6.76 0.80
N PHE A 108 11.11 -7.52 1.34
CA PHE A 108 11.34 -8.59 2.30
C PHE A 108 12.40 -9.59 1.82
N HIS A 109 13.24 -10.05 2.74
CA HIS A 109 14.27 -11.07 2.48
C HIS A 109 14.20 -12.16 3.56
N ALA A 110 13.91 -13.40 3.14
CA ALA A 110 13.50 -14.49 4.04
C ALA A 110 14.64 -15.22 4.78
N ASP A 111 15.89 -14.74 4.69
CA ASP A 111 17.05 -15.39 5.32
C ASP A 111 17.21 -15.09 6.81
N GLY A 112 16.38 -14.22 7.39
CA GLY A 112 16.45 -13.87 8.81
C GLY A 112 17.75 -13.14 9.18
N LYS A 113 18.36 -12.42 8.24
CA LYS A 113 19.58 -11.63 8.47
C LYS A 113 19.38 -10.11 8.31
N SER A 114 18.18 -9.67 7.97
CA SER A 114 17.89 -8.25 7.71
C SER A 114 17.41 -7.54 8.97
N ASN A 115 18.30 -6.87 9.72
CA ASN A 115 17.89 -6.05 10.88
C ASN A 115 17.18 -4.73 10.49
N PHE A 116 16.41 -4.74 9.39
CA PHE A 116 15.72 -3.60 8.82
C PHE A 116 14.39 -4.06 8.23
N LEU A 117 13.29 -3.43 8.65
CA LEU A 117 11.96 -3.70 8.09
C LEU A 117 11.82 -2.96 6.75
N SER A 118 11.70 -3.72 5.67
CA SER A 118 11.72 -3.20 4.31
C SER A 118 10.55 -2.26 3.99
N VAL A 119 10.68 -1.44 2.95
CA VAL A 119 9.58 -0.57 2.45
C VAL A 119 8.33 -1.39 2.16
N GLU A 120 8.48 -2.55 1.53
CA GLU A 120 7.38 -3.49 1.27
C GLU A 120 6.64 -3.85 2.57
N SER A 121 7.38 -4.32 3.57
CA SER A 121 6.82 -4.77 4.84
C SER A 121 6.19 -3.63 5.62
N ARG A 122 6.81 -2.44 5.62
CA ARG A 122 6.26 -1.22 6.24
C ARG A 122 4.96 -0.79 5.57
N GLY A 123 4.91 -0.80 4.24
CA GLY A 123 3.73 -0.46 3.46
C GLY A 123 2.59 -1.45 3.69
N LYS A 124 2.91 -2.76 3.66
CA LYS A 124 1.96 -3.84 3.94
C LYS A 124 1.36 -3.71 5.33
N ALA A 125 2.18 -3.60 6.38
CA ALA A 125 1.70 -3.48 7.76
C ALA A 125 0.85 -2.21 7.96
N THR A 126 1.24 -1.08 7.36
CA THR A 126 0.44 0.15 7.43
C THR A 126 -0.94 -0.03 6.78
N ARG A 127 -0.97 -0.67 5.60
CA ARG A 127 -2.21 -0.97 4.88
C ARG A 127 -3.08 -1.95 5.67
N ASP A 128 -2.51 -3.03 6.17
CA ASP A 128 -3.25 -4.09 6.85
C ASP A 128 -3.87 -3.58 8.17
N TYR A 129 -3.15 -2.72 8.90
CA TYR A 129 -3.72 -1.99 10.03
C TYR A 129 -4.86 -1.06 9.58
N ALA A 130 -4.66 -0.28 8.50
CA ALA A 130 -5.71 0.60 8.00
C ALA A 130 -6.98 -0.16 7.61
N LEU A 131 -6.84 -1.35 7.01
CA LEU A 131 -7.95 -2.24 6.68
C LEU A 131 -8.59 -2.83 7.95
N SER A 132 -7.81 -3.19 8.96
CA SER A 132 -8.34 -3.77 10.19
C SER A 132 -9.31 -2.84 10.92
N GLN A 133 -9.08 -1.53 10.82
CA GLN A 133 -9.96 -0.50 11.39
C GLN A 133 -11.28 -0.33 10.62
N LEU A 134 -11.42 -0.91 9.43
CA LEU A 134 -12.60 -0.73 8.57
C LEU A 134 -13.61 -1.87 8.68
N GLN A 135 -13.48 -2.77 9.66
CA GLN A 135 -14.38 -3.94 9.84
C GLN A 135 -15.87 -3.59 9.71
N GLU A 136 -16.31 -2.50 10.33
CA GLU A 136 -17.72 -2.07 10.28
C GLU A 136 -18.12 -1.51 8.92
N ALA A 137 -17.20 -0.85 8.20
CA ALA A 137 -17.42 -0.43 6.82
C ALA A 137 -17.56 -1.65 5.89
N PHE A 138 -16.81 -2.73 6.15
CA PHE A 138 -16.99 -3.99 5.43
C PHE A 138 -18.38 -4.58 5.67
N GLU A 139 -18.80 -4.66 6.93
CA GLU A 139 -20.12 -5.20 7.26
C GLU A 139 -21.28 -4.34 6.73
N ALA A 140 -21.06 -3.04 6.54
CA ALA A 140 -22.06 -2.12 6.00
C ALA A 140 -22.27 -2.28 4.49
N VAL A 141 -21.22 -2.69 3.77
CA VAL A 141 -21.22 -2.89 2.30
C VAL A 141 -21.33 -4.38 1.95
N ASP A 142 -21.49 -5.24 2.97
CA ASP A 142 -21.27 -6.68 2.86
C ASP A 142 -22.16 -7.33 1.78
N PRO A 143 -21.56 -7.95 0.75
CA PRO A 143 -22.27 -8.69 -0.28
C PRO A 143 -23.04 -9.88 0.28
N ARG A 144 -24.35 -9.95 0.00
CA ARG A 144 -25.18 -11.15 0.26
C ARG A 144 -24.75 -12.38 -0.56
N PHE A 145 -23.79 -12.24 -1.49
CA PHE A 145 -23.36 -13.28 -2.42
C PHE A 145 -21.83 -13.35 -2.54
N PHE A 146 -21.17 -14.11 -1.65
CA PHE A 146 -19.75 -14.54 -1.77
C PHE A 146 -18.74 -13.46 -2.22
N GLY A 147 -18.89 -12.19 -1.80
CA GLY A 147 -17.94 -11.14 -2.19
C GLY A 147 -18.07 -10.62 -3.63
N LEU A 148 -19.03 -11.10 -4.43
CA LEU A 148 -19.06 -10.92 -5.89
C LEU A 148 -19.80 -9.66 -6.37
N PHE A 149 -20.77 -9.18 -5.60
CA PHE A 149 -21.59 -8.01 -5.93
C PHE A 149 -21.79 -7.14 -4.69
N GLU A 150 -21.28 -5.91 -4.68
CA GLU A 150 -21.56 -4.98 -3.57
C GLU A 150 -23.08 -4.82 -3.40
N ASP A 151 -23.58 -4.79 -2.15
CA ASP A 151 -24.99 -4.43 -1.91
C ASP A 151 -25.16 -2.96 -2.33
N GLU A 152 -25.87 -2.70 -3.43
CA GLU A 152 -26.09 -1.33 -3.94
C GLU A 152 -26.67 -0.40 -2.88
N LYS A 153 -27.52 -0.93 -1.99
CA LYS A 153 -28.06 -0.17 -0.86
C LYS A 153 -26.98 0.15 0.16
N GLY A 154 -26.14 -0.83 0.51
CA GLY A 154 -25.01 -0.66 1.43
C GLY A 154 -23.98 0.36 0.91
N VAL A 155 -23.61 0.28 -0.37
CA VAL A 155 -22.75 1.25 -1.06
C VAL A 155 -23.35 2.64 -1.00
N ARG A 156 -24.64 2.77 -1.36
CA ARG A 156 -25.34 4.06 -1.33
C ARG A 156 -25.35 4.64 0.07
N ASP A 157 -25.73 3.84 1.07
CA ASP A 157 -25.85 4.29 2.45
C ASP A 157 -24.48 4.72 3.00
N LEU A 158 -23.41 3.95 2.73
CA LEU A 158 -22.05 4.32 3.14
C LEU A 158 -21.59 5.63 2.47
N VAL A 159 -21.79 5.79 1.17
CA VAL A 159 -21.43 7.03 0.46
C VAL A 159 -22.19 8.22 1.04
N TYR A 160 -23.48 8.06 1.35
CA TYR A 160 -24.27 9.13 1.94
C TYR A 160 -23.75 9.52 3.33
N GLU A 161 -23.47 8.56 4.20
CA GLU A 161 -22.92 8.81 5.54
C GLU A 161 -21.51 9.45 5.47
N ILE A 162 -20.64 9.00 4.54
CA ILE A 162 -19.33 9.64 4.28
C ILE A 162 -19.53 11.12 3.90
N ARG A 163 -20.52 11.42 3.06
CA ARG A 163 -20.87 12.75 2.58
C ARG A 163 -21.72 13.57 3.56
N GLY A 164 -21.98 13.04 4.76
CA GLY A 164 -22.70 13.75 5.82
C GLY A 164 -24.23 13.71 5.71
N LYS A 165 -24.79 12.91 4.81
CA LYS A 165 -26.23 12.67 4.70
C LYS A 165 -26.59 11.43 5.51
N SER A 166 -27.35 11.59 6.59
CA SER A 166 -27.73 10.42 7.40
C SER A 166 -28.76 9.55 6.68
N THR A 167 -28.60 8.24 6.86
CA THR A 167 -29.36 7.17 6.22
C THR A 167 -30.16 6.35 7.23
N GLY A 168 -29.87 6.51 8.53
CA GLY A 168 -30.39 5.67 9.60
C GLY A 168 -29.68 4.31 9.74
N ASN A 169 -28.78 3.96 8.82
CA ASN A 169 -28.03 2.71 8.87
C ASN A 169 -26.83 2.84 9.82
N THR A 170 -26.91 2.17 10.98
CA THR A 170 -25.88 2.24 12.04
C THR A 170 -24.53 1.73 11.56
N LYS A 171 -24.50 0.66 10.76
CA LYS A 171 -23.27 0.10 10.19
C LYS A 171 -22.63 1.07 9.20
N ALA A 172 -23.42 1.65 8.30
CA ALA A 172 -22.92 2.62 7.32
C ALA A 172 -22.35 3.87 8.01
N ARG A 173 -23.02 4.36 9.07
CA ARG A 173 -22.53 5.49 9.88
C ARG A 173 -21.20 5.16 10.56
N ALA A 174 -21.09 3.99 11.18
CA ALA A 174 -19.88 3.57 11.87
C ALA A 174 -18.73 3.35 10.87
N GLY A 175 -19.01 2.72 9.73
CA GLY A 175 -18.07 2.58 8.61
C GLY A 175 -17.58 3.91 8.03
N ALA A 176 -18.47 4.89 7.86
CA ALA A 176 -18.11 6.24 7.41
C ALA A 176 -17.20 6.96 8.41
N LYS A 177 -17.45 6.79 9.72
CA LYS A 177 -16.59 7.34 10.77
C LYS A 177 -15.21 6.67 10.74
N ALA A 178 -15.16 5.35 10.70
CA ALA A 178 -13.90 4.60 10.64
C ALA A 178 -13.07 4.99 9.41
N TRP A 179 -13.72 5.16 8.25
CA TRP A 179 -13.06 5.65 7.04
C TRP A 179 -12.44 7.05 7.22
N LYS A 180 -13.16 7.99 7.80
CA LYS A 180 -12.66 9.35 8.08
C LYS A 180 -11.48 9.31 9.05
N ASP A 181 -11.59 8.54 10.13
CA ASP A 181 -10.55 8.44 11.16
C ASP A 181 -9.26 7.83 10.60
N VAL A 182 -9.36 6.75 9.83
CA VAL A 182 -8.22 6.05 9.21
C VAL A 182 -7.55 6.91 8.16
N THR A 183 -8.33 7.54 7.27
CA THR A 183 -7.75 8.39 6.21
C THR A 183 -7.10 9.64 6.79
N GLU A 184 -7.66 10.23 7.85
CA GLU A 184 -7.04 11.36 8.57
C GLU A 184 -5.78 10.94 9.33
N LEU A 185 -5.76 9.75 9.94
CA LEU A 185 -4.54 9.17 10.52
C LEU A 185 -3.44 9.05 9.46
N LEU A 186 -3.73 8.44 8.30
CA LEU A 186 -2.74 8.24 7.23
C LEU A 186 -2.30 9.57 6.62
N ARG A 187 -3.20 10.55 6.47
CA ARG A 187 -2.87 11.91 6.00
C ARG A 187 -1.89 12.59 6.95
N ARG A 188 -2.18 12.59 8.26
CA ARG A 188 -1.31 13.18 9.29
C ARG A 188 0.05 12.50 9.32
N ARG A 189 0.09 11.17 9.18
CA ARG A 189 1.35 10.40 9.06
C ARG A 189 2.18 10.79 7.86
N PHE A 190 1.55 10.89 6.70
CA PHE A 190 2.25 11.29 5.49
C PHE A 190 2.84 12.70 5.64
N ASN A 191 2.08 13.64 6.20
CA ASN A 191 2.55 14.99 6.49
C ASN A 191 3.67 15.02 7.53
N ASP A 192 3.60 14.15 8.53
CA ASP A 192 4.63 14.03 9.56
C ASP A 192 5.97 13.56 9.01
N ALA A 193 5.92 12.70 7.99
CA ALA A 193 7.07 12.23 7.24
C ALA A 193 7.58 13.27 6.20
N GLY A 194 7.02 14.47 6.17
CA GLY A 194 7.41 15.57 5.29
C GLY A 194 6.48 15.77 4.09
N GLY A 195 5.38 15.02 4.00
CA GLY A 195 4.28 15.27 3.08
C GLY A 195 3.59 16.61 3.31
N ASP A 196 2.72 17.00 2.38
CA ASP A 196 1.96 18.25 2.48
C ASP A 196 0.56 18.10 1.85
N ILE A 197 -0.22 17.16 2.38
CA ILE A 197 -1.61 16.95 1.99
C ILE A 197 -2.50 17.84 2.86
N GLY A 198 -3.13 18.84 2.24
CA GLY A 198 -4.10 19.71 2.90
C GLY A 198 -5.35 18.97 3.39
N HIS A 199 -6.05 19.55 4.35
CA HIS A 199 -7.37 19.06 4.76
C HIS A 199 -8.45 19.66 3.83
N LEU A 200 -9.43 18.84 3.47
CA LEU A 200 -10.54 19.22 2.60
C LEU A 200 -11.83 18.69 3.25
N ASP A 201 -12.67 19.59 3.75
CA ASP A 201 -13.90 19.25 4.48
C ASP A 201 -14.84 18.37 3.63
N ASP A 202 -14.83 18.55 2.31
CA ASP A 202 -15.67 17.82 1.37
C ASP A 202 -14.97 16.64 0.66
N TRP A 203 -13.75 16.27 1.08
CA TRP A 203 -13.00 15.21 0.40
C TRP A 203 -13.77 13.89 0.37
N GLY A 204 -14.29 13.47 1.53
CA GLY A 204 -15.09 12.25 1.71
C GLY A 204 -14.34 10.95 1.39
N MET A 205 -14.01 10.71 0.12
CA MET A 205 -13.40 9.50 -0.41
C MET A 205 -12.74 9.78 -1.78
N PRO A 206 -11.78 8.97 -2.23
CA PRO A 206 -11.16 9.08 -3.56
C PRO A 206 -12.20 9.02 -4.68
N GLN A 207 -11.94 9.76 -5.75
CA GLN A 207 -12.76 9.72 -6.96
C GLN A 207 -12.04 8.92 -8.05
N HIS A 208 -12.79 8.07 -8.74
CA HIS A 208 -12.27 7.25 -9.82
C HIS A 208 -12.98 7.61 -11.14
N HIS A 209 -12.22 7.60 -12.23
CA HIS A 209 -12.70 7.88 -13.57
C HIS A 209 -12.15 6.80 -14.51
N SER A 210 -13.03 6.06 -15.19
CA SER A 210 -12.60 5.07 -16.17
C SER A 210 -12.15 5.79 -17.45
N MET A 211 -10.84 5.73 -17.72
CA MET A 211 -10.28 6.22 -18.98
C MET A 211 -10.99 5.61 -20.20
N GLU A 212 -11.29 4.31 -20.17
CA GLU A 212 -11.96 3.60 -21.26
C GLU A 212 -13.39 4.10 -21.46
N LYS A 213 -14.18 4.27 -20.40
CA LYS A 213 -15.57 4.73 -20.55
C LYS A 213 -15.65 6.22 -20.93
N VAL A 214 -14.80 7.05 -20.35
CA VAL A 214 -14.76 8.48 -20.67
C VAL A 214 -14.27 8.69 -22.11
N GLY A 215 -13.22 7.99 -22.56
CA GLY A 215 -12.71 8.10 -23.92
C GLY A 215 -13.60 7.49 -25.01
N LYS A 216 -14.65 6.73 -24.65
CA LYS A 216 -15.64 6.17 -25.60
C LYS A 216 -16.75 7.14 -25.98
N VAL A 217 -16.94 8.21 -25.22
CA VAL A 217 -17.96 9.25 -25.49
C VAL A 217 -17.28 10.51 -26.02
N SER A 218 -18.04 11.41 -26.66
CA SER A 218 -17.50 12.71 -27.03
C SER A 218 -17.26 13.59 -25.79
N LYS A 219 -16.33 14.54 -25.91
CA LYS A 219 -16.07 15.59 -24.90
C LYS A 219 -17.36 16.29 -24.49
N ASP A 220 -18.16 16.74 -25.46
CA ASP A 220 -19.41 17.45 -25.21
C ASP A 220 -20.43 16.59 -24.44
N LYS A 221 -20.53 15.30 -24.80
CA LYS A 221 -21.40 14.37 -24.07
C LYS A 221 -20.97 14.23 -22.62
N TRP A 222 -19.68 13.99 -22.37
CA TRP A 222 -19.18 13.82 -21.01
C TRP A 222 -19.37 15.08 -20.16
N VAL A 223 -19.11 16.26 -20.74
CA VAL A 223 -19.34 17.55 -20.09
C VAL A 223 -20.82 17.73 -19.74
N SER A 224 -21.72 17.47 -20.69
CA SER A 224 -23.17 17.54 -20.46
C SER A 224 -23.63 16.60 -19.34
N ASP A 225 -23.08 15.39 -19.27
CA ASP A 225 -23.47 14.40 -18.26
C ASP A 225 -22.99 14.77 -16.85
N ILE A 226 -21.86 15.50 -16.71
CA ILE A 226 -21.28 15.85 -15.41
C ILE A 226 -21.67 17.25 -14.90
N ILE A 227 -21.90 18.23 -15.79
CA ILE A 227 -21.99 19.65 -15.38
C ILE A 227 -23.07 19.91 -14.31
N GLY A 228 -24.23 19.25 -14.40
CA GLY A 228 -25.33 19.35 -13.42
C GLY A 228 -25.11 18.57 -12.11
N LYS A 229 -24.01 17.82 -12.00
CA LYS A 229 -23.64 16.99 -10.84
C LYS A 229 -22.63 17.67 -9.91
N LEU A 230 -22.14 18.85 -10.28
CA LEU A 230 -21.05 19.53 -9.59
C LEU A 230 -21.57 20.55 -8.56
N ASP A 231 -20.81 20.73 -7.49
CA ASP A 231 -21.05 21.79 -6.51
C ASP A 231 -20.46 23.11 -7.03
N ARG A 232 -21.33 24.00 -7.50
CA ARG A 232 -20.96 25.27 -8.14
C ARG A 232 -20.11 26.17 -7.24
N LYS A 233 -20.15 26.01 -5.92
CA LYS A 233 -19.35 26.83 -4.99
C LYS A 233 -17.84 26.67 -5.18
N TYR A 234 -17.38 25.50 -5.65
CA TYR A 234 -15.94 25.27 -5.90
C TYR A 234 -15.44 25.90 -7.21
N TYR A 235 -16.35 26.36 -8.06
CA TYR A 235 -16.05 26.97 -9.35
C TYR A 235 -16.21 28.48 -9.24
N THR A 236 -15.43 29.08 -8.33
CA THR A 236 -15.45 30.50 -8.00
C THR A 236 -14.23 31.19 -8.60
N LYS A 237 -14.43 32.36 -9.22
CA LYS A 237 -13.40 33.23 -9.78
C LYS A 237 -12.66 33.98 -8.66
N SER A 238 -11.55 34.63 -8.99
CA SER A 238 -10.76 35.40 -8.02
C SER A 238 -11.52 36.60 -7.42
N ASP A 239 -12.46 37.17 -8.17
CA ASP A 239 -13.35 38.26 -7.72
C ASP A 239 -14.53 37.78 -6.84
N GLY A 240 -14.71 36.46 -6.68
CA GLY A 240 -15.80 35.86 -5.93
C GLY A 240 -17.12 35.68 -6.68
N GLN A 241 -17.15 35.95 -7.97
CA GLN A 241 -18.25 35.51 -8.84
C GLN A 241 -18.11 34.01 -9.16
N LEU A 242 -19.22 33.34 -9.41
CA LEU A 242 -19.19 31.97 -9.92
C LEU A 242 -18.71 31.97 -11.38
N MET A 243 -18.01 30.91 -11.78
CA MET A 243 -17.76 30.63 -13.19
C MET A 243 -19.09 30.52 -13.93
N SER A 244 -19.17 31.13 -15.11
CA SER A 244 -20.26 30.93 -16.05
C SER A 244 -20.30 29.47 -16.54
N ASP A 245 -21.37 29.09 -17.21
CA ASP A 245 -21.51 27.74 -17.78
C ASP A 245 -20.49 27.50 -18.90
N ALA A 246 -20.15 28.53 -19.68
CA ALA A 246 -19.09 28.46 -20.68
C ALA A 246 -17.72 28.23 -20.05
N GLU A 247 -17.38 28.95 -18.96
CA GLU A 247 -16.12 28.77 -18.25
C GLU A 247 -16.02 27.39 -17.57
N LEU A 248 -17.10 26.91 -16.96
CA LEU A 248 -17.13 25.57 -16.38
C LEU A 248 -17.03 24.48 -17.46
N THR A 249 -17.70 24.67 -18.59
CA THR A 249 -17.62 23.77 -19.75
C THR A 249 -16.18 23.68 -20.28
N ALA A 250 -15.50 24.82 -20.41
CA ALA A 250 -14.09 24.85 -20.82
C ALA A 250 -13.18 24.11 -19.83
N PHE A 251 -13.34 24.38 -18.52
CA PHE A 251 -12.61 23.66 -17.46
C PHE A 251 -12.84 22.14 -17.51
N LEU A 252 -14.09 21.71 -17.69
CA LEU A 252 -14.43 20.29 -17.82
C LEU A 252 -13.87 19.69 -19.10
N GLY A 253 -13.75 20.48 -20.16
CA GLY A 253 -13.09 20.08 -21.40
C GLY A 253 -11.62 19.68 -21.20
N GLU A 254 -10.86 20.47 -20.44
CA GLU A 254 -9.47 20.16 -20.07
C GLU A 254 -9.38 18.93 -19.15
N ALA A 255 -10.37 18.78 -18.25
CA ALA A 255 -10.49 17.61 -17.39
C ALA A 255 -10.75 16.35 -18.21
N TYR A 256 -11.65 16.41 -19.21
CA TYR A 256 -11.94 15.33 -20.14
C TYR A 256 -10.67 14.86 -20.86
N GLU A 257 -9.91 15.77 -21.45
CA GLU A 257 -8.67 15.43 -22.17
C GLU A 257 -7.65 14.74 -21.27
N THR A 258 -7.53 15.21 -20.02
CA THR A 258 -6.67 14.57 -19.03
C THR A 258 -7.14 13.16 -18.68
N ILE A 259 -8.44 12.97 -18.45
CA ILE A 259 -9.01 11.69 -18.02
C ILE A 259 -9.01 10.68 -19.18
N ALA A 260 -9.49 11.07 -20.36
CA ALA A 260 -9.61 10.22 -21.54
C ALA A 260 -8.25 9.74 -22.06
N THR A 261 -7.19 10.52 -21.88
CA THR A 261 -5.82 10.16 -22.27
C THR A 261 -5.02 9.48 -21.15
N GLY A 262 -5.59 9.30 -19.95
CA GLY A 262 -4.84 8.80 -18.79
C GLY A 262 -3.70 9.72 -18.35
N GLY A 263 -3.78 11.01 -18.68
CA GLY A 263 -2.79 12.03 -18.38
C GLY A 263 -1.61 12.10 -19.36
N LEU A 264 -1.69 11.42 -20.52
CA LEU A 264 -0.66 11.50 -21.56
C LEU A 264 -0.55 12.91 -22.15
N ASN A 265 -1.62 13.70 -22.09
CA ASN A 265 -1.61 15.12 -22.45
C ASN A 265 -0.72 16.00 -21.53
N LYS A 266 -0.20 15.44 -20.42
CA LYS A 266 0.67 16.14 -19.45
C LYS A 266 2.09 15.58 -19.40
N LEU A 267 2.52 14.85 -20.43
CA LEU A 267 3.91 14.42 -20.56
C LEU A 267 4.80 15.61 -20.90
N SER A 268 6.04 15.59 -20.40
CA SER A 268 7.07 16.52 -20.85
C SER A 268 7.63 16.11 -22.21
N ASP A 269 8.47 16.97 -22.80
CA ASP A 269 9.18 16.72 -24.07
C ASP A 269 10.00 15.42 -24.05
N THR A 270 10.35 14.91 -22.87
CA THR A 270 11.06 13.63 -22.68
C THR A 270 10.14 12.40 -22.65
N GLY A 271 8.82 12.57 -22.79
CA GLY A 271 7.83 11.51 -22.68
C GLY A 271 7.62 10.98 -21.25
N LEU A 272 8.33 11.55 -20.26
CA LEU A 272 8.18 11.23 -18.84
C LEU A 272 7.26 12.24 -18.15
N ARG A 273 6.43 11.77 -17.21
CA ARG A 273 5.77 12.66 -16.25
C ARG A 273 6.86 13.28 -15.38
N ILE A 274 7.02 14.60 -15.41
CA ILE A 274 7.89 15.30 -14.46
C ILE A 274 7.28 15.09 -13.07
N SER A 275 7.87 14.17 -12.31
CA SER A 275 7.46 13.92 -10.93
C SER A 275 8.36 14.73 -10.02
N GLY A 276 7.76 15.65 -9.25
CA GLY A 276 8.43 16.26 -8.11
C GLY A 276 8.70 15.25 -6.99
N ALA A 277 9.23 15.73 -5.86
CA ALA A 277 9.46 14.91 -4.67
C ALA A 277 8.20 14.12 -4.26
N ARG A 278 8.35 12.86 -3.85
CA ARG A 278 7.20 12.01 -3.46
C ARG A 278 6.36 12.61 -2.35
N ALA A 279 6.97 13.36 -1.43
CA ALA A 279 6.28 14.12 -0.40
C ALA A 279 5.27 15.16 -0.94
N ASN A 280 5.35 15.55 -2.21
CA ASN A 280 4.35 16.43 -2.84
C ASN A 280 3.14 15.66 -3.38
N ARG A 281 3.09 14.32 -3.30
CA ARG A 281 1.92 13.57 -3.76
C ARG A 281 0.69 13.91 -2.91
N GLY A 282 -0.43 14.18 -3.59
CA GLY A 282 -1.69 14.56 -2.95
C GLY A 282 -1.76 15.99 -2.44
N ASN A 283 -0.73 16.83 -2.68
CA ASN A 283 -0.76 18.24 -2.28
C ASN A 283 -1.69 19.09 -3.15
N ALA A 284 -1.95 18.65 -4.39
CA ALA A 284 -2.88 19.32 -5.28
C ALA A 284 -4.31 19.08 -4.78
N SER A 285 -5.07 20.16 -4.62
CA SER A 285 -6.47 20.07 -4.22
C SER A 285 -7.27 19.30 -5.28
N ARG A 286 -8.33 18.63 -4.83
CA ARG A 286 -9.38 18.11 -5.72
C ARG A 286 -9.87 19.22 -6.66
N GLN A 287 -10.20 18.83 -7.89
CA GLN A 287 -10.63 19.74 -8.95
C GLN A 287 -12.08 19.48 -9.38
N ILE A 288 -12.53 18.21 -9.33
CA ILE A 288 -13.92 17.82 -9.60
C ILE A 288 -14.63 17.63 -8.26
N HIS A 289 -15.61 18.49 -7.98
CA HIS A 289 -16.37 18.48 -6.73
C HIS A 289 -17.83 18.16 -7.02
N PHE A 290 -18.27 16.94 -6.70
CA PHE A 290 -19.68 16.55 -6.78
C PHE A 290 -20.50 17.24 -5.69
N LYS A 291 -21.75 17.61 -6.00
CA LYS A 291 -22.67 18.28 -5.07
C LYS A 291 -23.09 17.42 -3.89
N ASP A 292 -23.26 16.12 -4.11
CA ASP A 292 -23.67 15.17 -3.09
C ASP A 292 -23.24 13.74 -3.45
N GLY A 293 -23.61 12.78 -2.58
CA GLY A 293 -23.34 11.36 -2.81
C GLY A 293 -24.13 10.77 -3.97
N GLU A 294 -25.32 11.30 -4.28
CA GLU A 294 -26.16 10.79 -5.37
C GLU A 294 -25.56 11.13 -6.73
N ALA A 295 -25.15 12.38 -6.91
CA ALA A 295 -24.41 12.87 -8.07
C ALA A 295 -23.12 12.08 -8.30
N TYR A 296 -22.39 11.75 -7.23
CA TYR A 296 -21.20 10.89 -7.31
C TYR A 296 -21.57 9.47 -7.77
N LEU A 297 -22.58 8.84 -7.17
CA LEU A 297 -22.99 7.48 -7.51
C LEU A 297 -23.52 7.38 -8.95
N GLU A 298 -24.31 8.35 -9.40
CA GLU A 298 -24.76 8.47 -10.78
C GLU A 298 -23.58 8.56 -11.76
N TYR A 299 -22.60 9.39 -11.43
CA TYR A 299 -21.38 9.50 -12.22
C TYR A 299 -20.60 8.17 -12.26
N GLN A 300 -20.44 7.50 -11.12
CA GLN A 300 -19.73 6.21 -11.06
C GLN A 300 -20.46 5.11 -11.84
N ARG A 301 -21.80 5.08 -11.86
CA ARG A 301 -22.56 4.13 -12.69
C ARG A 301 -22.23 4.29 -14.18
N GLN A 302 -22.12 5.53 -14.66
CA GLN A 302 -21.87 5.82 -16.07
C GLN A 302 -20.38 5.71 -16.44
N TYR A 303 -19.50 6.30 -15.62
CA TYR A 303 -18.10 6.56 -15.95
C TYR A 303 -17.09 5.90 -15.00
N GLY A 304 -17.56 5.16 -14.00
CA GLY A 304 -16.73 4.29 -13.15
C GLY A 304 -16.62 2.88 -13.71
N ASP A 305 -15.52 2.18 -13.40
CA ASP A 305 -15.29 0.79 -13.79
C ASP A 305 -14.71 -0.07 -12.65
N ARG A 306 -14.76 0.47 -11.43
CA ARG A 306 -14.30 -0.14 -10.18
C ARG A 306 -15.40 -0.05 -9.14
N SER A 307 -15.41 -1.01 -8.24
CA SER A 307 -16.33 -1.00 -7.09
C SER A 307 -15.92 0.08 -6.07
N LEU A 308 -16.84 0.52 -5.20
CA LEU A 308 -16.50 1.49 -4.15
C LEU A 308 -15.35 0.97 -3.28
N TRP A 309 -15.44 -0.31 -2.93
CA TRP A 309 -14.45 -1.00 -2.14
C TRP A 309 -13.06 -1.00 -2.80
N GLU A 310 -12.97 -1.35 -4.09
CA GLU A 310 -11.71 -1.31 -4.84
C GLU A 310 -11.07 0.10 -4.84
N ILE A 311 -11.90 1.15 -4.93
CA ILE A 311 -11.43 2.55 -4.89
C ILE A 311 -10.85 2.89 -3.51
N MET A 312 -11.54 2.52 -2.44
CA MET A 312 -11.12 2.76 -1.06
C MET A 312 -9.83 2.02 -0.72
N VAL A 313 -9.77 0.71 -1.02
CA VAL A 313 -8.57 -0.12 -0.81
C VAL A 313 -7.38 0.44 -1.55
N HIS A 314 -7.53 0.71 -2.85
CA HIS A 314 -6.42 1.21 -3.66
C HIS A 314 -5.84 2.52 -3.11
N HIS A 315 -6.69 3.38 -2.53
CA HIS A 315 -6.21 4.58 -1.85
C HIS A 315 -5.38 4.24 -0.60
N LEU A 316 -5.86 3.33 0.26
CA LEU A 316 -5.11 2.87 1.44
C LEU A 316 -3.79 2.23 1.04
N GLU A 317 -3.75 1.40 0.00
CA GLU A 317 -2.52 0.80 -0.53
C GLU A 317 -1.54 1.88 -1.01
N SER A 318 -2.03 2.84 -1.80
CA SER A 318 -1.20 3.90 -2.37
C SER A 318 -0.60 4.80 -1.28
N ILE A 319 -1.40 5.28 -0.33
CA ILE A 319 -0.90 6.17 0.72
C ILE A 319 0.01 5.43 1.70
N SER A 320 -0.30 4.18 2.04
CA SER A 320 0.56 3.33 2.90
C SER A 320 1.94 3.12 2.28
N LYS A 321 1.98 2.89 0.97
CA LYS A 321 3.23 2.77 0.20
C LYS A 321 4.01 4.08 0.15
N ASP A 322 3.33 5.20 -0.07
CA ASP A 322 3.97 6.52 -0.11
C ASP A 322 4.51 6.92 1.27
N ILE A 323 3.79 6.64 2.37
CA ILE A 323 4.29 6.77 3.75
C ILE A 323 5.53 5.91 3.94
N ALA A 324 5.48 4.63 3.57
CA ALA A 324 6.62 3.72 3.75
C ALA A 324 7.87 4.20 3.00
N LEU A 325 7.73 4.69 1.76
CA LEU A 325 8.85 5.23 0.98
C LEU A 325 9.42 6.51 1.59
N VAL A 326 8.55 7.47 1.92
CA VAL A 326 8.97 8.79 2.43
C VAL A 326 9.59 8.67 3.82
N GLU A 327 9.06 7.82 4.70
CA GLU A 327 9.68 7.57 5.99
C GLU A 327 10.97 6.75 5.89
N THR A 328 11.11 5.90 4.87
CA THR A 328 12.31 5.06 4.71
C THR A 328 13.48 5.88 4.19
N TYR A 329 13.28 6.61 3.08
CA TYR A 329 14.36 7.30 2.37
C TYR A 329 14.31 8.82 2.51
N GLY A 330 13.32 9.39 3.19
CA GLY A 330 13.10 10.82 3.32
C GLY A 330 12.12 11.38 2.26
N PRO A 331 11.80 12.69 2.33
CA PRO A 331 10.79 13.36 1.49
C PRO A 331 10.94 13.20 -0.03
N ASN A 332 12.17 13.02 -0.53
CA ASN A 332 12.45 12.74 -1.94
C ASN A 332 13.09 11.35 -2.11
N PRO A 333 12.34 10.27 -1.89
CA PRO A 333 12.90 8.92 -1.74
C PRO A 333 13.66 8.47 -2.99
N ASP A 334 13.19 8.84 -4.18
CA ASP A 334 13.80 8.47 -5.46
C ASP A 334 15.21 9.05 -5.61
N HIS A 335 15.38 10.34 -5.27
CA HIS A 335 16.69 10.98 -5.33
C HIS A 335 17.65 10.33 -4.34
N VAL A 336 17.20 10.13 -3.10
CA VAL A 336 18.11 9.66 -2.07
C VAL A 336 18.46 8.18 -2.25
N PHE A 337 17.51 7.36 -2.70
CA PHE A 337 17.76 5.97 -3.08
C PHE A 337 18.82 5.87 -4.18
N ARG A 338 18.66 6.65 -5.27
CA ARG A 338 19.63 6.67 -6.38
C ARG A 338 21.01 7.12 -5.94
N SER A 339 21.08 8.18 -5.13
CA SER A 339 22.35 8.65 -4.56
C SER A 339 23.10 7.55 -3.81
N ILE A 340 22.41 6.81 -2.91
CA ILE A 340 23.05 5.69 -2.22
C ILE A 340 23.39 4.57 -3.19
N LEU A 341 22.49 4.23 -4.12
CA LEU A 341 22.72 3.15 -5.09
C LEU A 341 24.01 3.39 -5.88
N ASP A 342 24.20 4.59 -6.40
CA ASP A 342 25.39 4.97 -7.17
C ASP A 342 26.65 4.92 -6.30
N GLU A 343 26.58 5.48 -5.09
CA GLU A 343 27.68 5.46 -4.11
C GLU A 343 28.11 4.03 -3.76
N VAL A 344 27.19 3.20 -3.27
CA VAL A 344 27.52 1.83 -2.83
C VAL A 344 27.89 0.93 -3.99
N THR A 345 27.38 1.18 -5.20
CA THR A 345 27.79 0.45 -6.40
C THR A 345 29.23 0.79 -6.77
N ALA A 346 29.59 2.07 -6.80
CA ALA A 346 30.94 2.53 -7.10
C ALA A 346 31.94 2.01 -6.06
N GLU A 347 31.60 2.10 -4.77
CA GLU A 347 32.43 1.59 -3.66
C GLU A 347 32.65 0.08 -3.79
N THR A 348 31.57 -0.70 -3.99
CA THR A 348 31.64 -2.16 -4.09
C THR A 348 32.43 -2.61 -5.32
N ALA A 349 32.26 -1.92 -6.45
CA ALA A 349 33.00 -2.19 -7.70
C ALA A 349 34.49 -1.87 -7.56
N THR A 350 34.83 -0.74 -6.93
CA THR A 350 36.22 -0.35 -6.65
C THR A 350 36.91 -1.34 -5.73
N ALA A 351 36.21 -1.82 -4.69
CA ALA A 351 36.73 -2.84 -3.79
C ALA A 351 36.87 -4.23 -4.44
N ASN A 352 36.12 -4.51 -5.52
CA ASN A 352 36.13 -5.81 -6.21
C ASN A 352 36.10 -5.66 -7.75
N PRO A 353 37.17 -5.13 -8.38
CA PRO A 353 37.14 -4.78 -9.82
C PRO A 353 36.81 -5.96 -10.74
N GLN A 354 37.25 -7.17 -10.38
CA GLN A 354 37.00 -8.40 -11.14
C GLN A 354 35.52 -8.82 -11.17
N ARG A 355 34.69 -8.28 -10.29
CA ARG A 355 33.24 -8.55 -10.21
C ARG A 355 32.39 -7.39 -10.73
N SER A 356 32.99 -6.37 -11.34
CA SER A 356 32.29 -5.15 -11.78
C SER A 356 31.03 -5.44 -12.60
N GLY A 357 31.07 -6.39 -13.55
CA GLY A 357 29.89 -6.78 -14.33
C GLY A 357 28.77 -7.39 -13.48
N SER A 358 29.11 -8.27 -12.52
CA SER A 358 28.15 -8.86 -11.59
C SER A 358 27.55 -7.82 -10.64
N ILE A 359 28.37 -6.88 -10.17
CA ILE A 359 27.96 -5.77 -9.29
C ILE A 359 27.01 -4.84 -10.04
N LYS A 360 27.33 -4.45 -11.28
CA LYS A 360 26.46 -3.62 -12.12
C LYS A 360 25.12 -4.32 -12.39
N ASN A 361 25.14 -5.61 -12.69
CA ASN A 361 23.92 -6.40 -12.87
C ASN A 361 23.05 -6.44 -11.60
N PHE A 362 23.67 -6.56 -10.42
CA PHE A 362 22.94 -6.54 -9.15
C PHE A 362 22.42 -5.13 -8.80
N SER A 363 23.17 -4.08 -9.13
CA SER A 363 22.72 -2.68 -9.04
C SER A 363 21.47 -2.45 -9.88
N ASN A 364 21.47 -2.88 -11.15
CA ASN A 364 20.32 -2.74 -12.03
C ASN A 364 19.10 -3.48 -11.44
N LYS A 365 19.26 -4.73 -10.99
CA LYS A 365 18.18 -5.47 -10.31
C LYS A 365 17.66 -4.77 -9.06
N THR A 366 18.54 -4.09 -8.32
CA THR A 366 18.19 -3.31 -7.12
C THR A 366 17.38 -2.08 -7.48
N GLU A 367 17.77 -1.36 -8.54
CA GLU A 367 17.00 -0.25 -9.08
C GLU A 367 15.61 -0.70 -9.58
N ASN A 368 15.55 -1.82 -10.29
CA ASN A 368 14.30 -2.36 -10.83
C ASN A 368 13.31 -2.75 -9.72
N LEU A 369 13.82 -3.35 -8.64
CA LEU A 369 13.03 -3.65 -7.45
C LEU A 369 12.50 -2.38 -6.79
N TYR A 370 13.33 -1.34 -6.68
CA TYR A 370 12.89 -0.04 -6.18
C TYR A 370 11.84 0.60 -7.09
N ASN A 371 12.04 0.57 -8.42
CA ASN A 371 11.09 1.11 -9.40
C ASN A 371 9.75 0.38 -9.34
N PHE A 372 9.76 -0.95 -9.21
CA PHE A 372 8.57 -1.77 -9.04
C PHE A 372 7.78 -1.36 -7.79
N ILE A 373 8.43 -1.33 -6.62
CA ILE A 373 7.75 -0.94 -5.37
C ILE A 373 7.31 0.52 -5.42
N SER A 374 8.15 1.43 -5.90
CA SER A 374 7.85 2.86 -5.96
C SER A 374 6.73 3.20 -6.96
N GLY A 375 6.31 2.24 -7.79
CA GLY A 375 5.27 2.37 -8.81
C GLY A 375 5.73 3.10 -10.07
N ARG A 376 7.05 3.13 -10.31
CA ARG A 376 7.64 3.63 -11.56
C ARG A 376 7.65 2.50 -12.57
N THR A 377 6.47 2.09 -13.02
CA THR A 377 6.32 1.09 -14.07
C THR A 377 6.51 1.75 -15.43
N GLN A 378 7.14 1.02 -16.36
CA GLN A 378 7.23 1.45 -17.74
C GLN A 378 5.82 1.58 -18.36
N PRO A 379 5.62 2.53 -19.30
CA PRO A 379 4.36 2.61 -20.04
C PRO A 379 4.10 1.31 -20.79
N ILE A 380 2.82 0.98 -20.98
CA ILE A 380 2.42 -0.21 -21.74
C ILE A 380 2.76 0.03 -23.21
N ALA A 381 3.54 -0.87 -23.81
CA ALA A 381 4.00 -0.73 -25.21
C ALA A 381 2.83 -0.80 -26.20
N ASN A 382 1.94 -1.79 -26.03
CA ASN A 382 0.73 -1.93 -26.84
C ASN A 382 -0.46 -2.36 -25.96
N PRO A 383 -1.45 -1.47 -25.72
CA PRO A 383 -2.64 -1.77 -24.92
C PRO A 383 -3.47 -2.95 -25.43
N HIS A 384 -3.55 -3.16 -26.75
CA HIS A 384 -4.35 -4.24 -27.33
C HIS A 384 -3.71 -5.61 -27.08
N ILE A 385 -2.39 -5.74 -27.28
CA ILE A 385 -1.65 -6.97 -27.00
C ILE A 385 -1.72 -7.30 -25.51
N ALA A 386 -1.58 -6.29 -24.65
CA ALA A 386 -1.72 -6.45 -23.20
C ALA A 386 -3.12 -6.95 -22.83
N LYS A 387 -4.20 -6.31 -23.33
CA LYS A 387 -5.59 -6.70 -23.05
C LYS A 387 -5.93 -8.09 -23.57
N TRP A 388 -5.45 -8.45 -24.77
CA TRP A 388 -5.63 -9.80 -25.33
C TRP A 388 -4.93 -10.87 -24.47
N SER A 389 -3.68 -10.62 -24.08
CA SER A 389 -2.89 -11.53 -23.24
C SER A 389 -3.50 -11.70 -21.85
N ASP A 390 -3.99 -10.61 -21.24
CA ASP A 390 -4.73 -10.66 -19.97
C ASP A 390 -5.96 -11.57 -20.07
N ASN A 391 -6.75 -11.43 -21.15
CA ASN A 391 -7.95 -12.24 -21.36
C ASN A 391 -7.62 -13.73 -21.47
N ILE A 392 -6.56 -14.09 -22.20
CA ILE A 392 -6.09 -15.47 -22.32
C ILE A 392 -5.63 -16.00 -20.95
N ARG A 393 -4.81 -15.24 -20.22
CA ARG A 393 -4.35 -15.64 -18.89
C ARG A 393 -5.51 -15.86 -17.93
N ASN A 394 -6.49 -14.96 -17.92
CA ASN A 394 -7.68 -15.10 -17.08
C ASN A 394 -8.48 -16.37 -17.43
N TRP A 395 -8.61 -16.68 -18.72
CA TRP A 395 -9.27 -17.92 -19.16
C TRP A 395 -8.49 -19.18 -18.78
N LEU A 396 -7.15 -19.18 -18.94
CA LEU A 396 -6.29 -20.27 -18.50
C LEU A 396 -6.38 -20.48 -16.99
N VAL A 397 -6.41 -19.40 -16.21
CA VAL A 397 -6.60 -19.45 -14.76
C VAL A 397 -7.96 -20.06 -14.44
N ALA A 398 -9.05 -19.57 -15.01
CA ALA A 398 -10.39 -20.10 -14.77
C ALA A 398 -10.51 -21.60 -15.10
N SER A 399 -9.85 -22.07 -16.17
CA SER A 399 -9.92 -23.47 -16.60
C SER A 399 -9.04 -24.44 -15.80
N ARG A 400 -7.94 -23.98 -15.18
CA ARG A 400 -6.95 -24.86 -14.51
C ARG A 400 -6.98 -24.83 -12.99
N LEU A 401 -7.84 -24.02 -12.37
CA LEU A 401 -7.89 -23.84 -10.91
C LEU A 401 -8.64 -24.94 -10.14
N GLY A 402 -9.31 -25.88 -10.82
CA GLY A 402 -10.11 -26.92 -10.17
C GLY A 402 -9.33 -27.79 -9.15
N SER A 403 -8.02 -28.00 -9.36
CA SER A 403 -7.15 -28.77 -8.46
C SER A 403 -6.28 -27.91 -7.54
N ALA A 404 -6.39 -26.57 -7.60
CA ALA A 404 -5.50 -25.67 -6.87
C ALA A 404 -5.69 -25.73 -5.34
N LEU A 405 -6.90 -26.01 -4.86
CA LEU A 405 -7.14 -26.27 -3.44
C LEU A 405 -6.34 -27.50 -2.97
N ILE A 406 -6.37 -28.59 -3.73
CA ILE A 406 -5.73 -29.84 -3.34
C ILE A 406 -4.20 -29.65 -3.31
N ALA A 407 -3.64 -28.93 -4.28
CA ALA A 407 -2.22 -28.58 -4.29
C ALA A 407 -1.79 -27.72 -3.07
N SER A 408 -2.69 -26.91 -2.52
CA SER A 408 -2.41 -26.04 -1.36
C SER A 408 -2.29 -26.77 -0.03
N PHE A 409 -2.59 -28.07 0.03
CA PHE A 409 -2.29 -28.89 1.22
C PHE A 409 -0.79 -28.99 1.49
N SER A 410 0.05 -28.83 0.45
CA SER A 410 1.51 -28.75 0.62
C SER A 410 1.95 -27.55 1.47
N ASP A 411 1.12 -26.50 1.57
CA ASP A 411 1.39 -25.31 2.40
C ASP A 411 1.35 -25.63 3.92
N LEU A 412 0.71 -26.74 4.32
CA LEU A 412 0.77 -27.20 5.71
C LEU A 412 2.22 -27.53 6.10
N GLY A 413 2.99 -28.12 5.20
CA GLY A 413 4.38 -28.49 5.45
C GLY A 413 5.24 -27.26 5.68
N THR A 414 5.06 -26.23 4.84
CA THR A 414 5.77 -24.95 4.98
C THR A 414 5.35 -24.21 6.23
N MET A 415 4.07 -24.28 6.61
CA MET A 415 3.54 -23.68 7.83
C MET A 415 4.16 -24.31 9.07
N TYR A 416 4.10 -25.64 9.21
CA TYR A 416 4.66 -26.35 10.37
C TYR A 416 6.19 -26.28 10.41
N LEU A 417 6.87 -26.30 9.26
CA LEU A 417 8.31 -26.06 9.20
C LEU A 417 8.66 -24.65 9.71
N SER A 418 7.91 -23.64 9.28
CA SER A 418 8.10 -22.25 9.72
C SER A 418 7.80 -22.08 11.20
N ALA A 419 6.75 -22.71 11.71
CA ALA A 419 6.40 -22.73 13.14
C ALA A 419 7.53 -23.33 13.99
N LYS A 420 8.17 -24.41 13.53
CA LYS A 420 9.32 -25.01 14.23
C LYS A 420 10.53 -24.08 14.25
N VAL A 421 10.78 -23.39 13.14
CA VAL A 421 11.88 -22.43 13.00
C VAL A 421 11.67 -21.18 13.87
N THR A 422 10.41 -20.85 14.13
CA THR A 422 9.97 -19.72 14.96
C THR A 422 9.64 -20.08 16.40
N ASN A 423 9.87 -21.35 16.78
CA ASN A 423 9.57 -21.90 18.10
C ASN A 423 8.11 -21.63 18.55
N LEU A 424 7.15 -21.70 17.61
CA LEU A 424 5.74 -21.53 17.94
C LEU A 424 5.17 -22.77 18.64
N PRO A 425 4.27 -22.58 19.61
CA PRO A 425 3.59 -23.68 20.30
C PRO A 425 2.69 -24.46 19.32
N MET A 426 3.15 -25.62 18.87
CA MET A 426 2.48 -26.43 17.84
C MET A 426 1.05 -26.82 18.20
N ASN A 427 0.80 -27.16 19.47
CA ASN A 427 -0.55 -27.51 19.93
C ASN A 427 -1.51 -26.32 19.84
N GLN A 428 -1.02 -25.11 20.14
CA GLN A 428 -1.81 -23.89 20.01
C GLN A 428 -2.01 -23.52 18.54
N LEU A 429 -0.99 -23.70 17.69
CA LEU A 429 -1.13 -23.50 16.24
C LEU A 429 -2.21 -24.41 15.66
N PHE A 430 -2.19 -25.71 16.01
CA PHE A 430 -3.19 -26.66 15.56
C PHE A 430 -4.59 -26.30 16.07
N ARG A 431 -4.72 -25.87 17.33
CA ARG A 431 -6.00 -25.40 17.87
C ARG A 431 -6.53 -24.17 17.13
N ASN A 432 -5.68 -23.16 16.94
CA ASN A 432 -6.03 -21.94 16.20
C ASN A 432 -6.36 -22.26 14.73
N GLN A 433 -5.72 -23.27 14.13
CA GLN A 433 -6.05 -23.76 12.80
C GLN A 433 -7.47 -24.34 12.75
N LEU A 434 -7.84 -25.21 13.70
CA LEU A 434 -9.19 -25.75 13.78
C LEU A 434 -10.23 -24.65 14.00
N GLU A 435 -9.94 -23.67 14.86
CA GLU A 435 -10.83 -22.54 15.13
C GLU A 435 -11.02 -21.65 13.88
N ALA A 436 -9.95 -21.35 13.16
CA ALA A 436 -9.99 -20.51 11.95
C ALA A 436 -10.62 -21.21 10.73
N MET A 437 -10.61 -22.55 10.71
CA MET A 437 -11.24 -23.36 9.66
C MET A 437 -12.75 -23.50 9.84
N ASP A 438 -13.30 -23.21 11.02
CA ASP A 438 -14.74 -23.17 11.24
C ASP A 438 -15.35 -21.92 10.58
N PRO A 439 -16.11 -22.05 9.48
CA PRO A 439 -16.70 -20.90 8.79
C PRO A 439 -17.81 -20.22 9.61
N THR A 440 -18.32 -20.87 10.65
CA THR A 440 -19.38 -20.34 11.52
C THR A 440 -18.83 -19.48 12.65
N ASN A 441 -17.54 -19.59 12.98
CA ASN A 441 -16.90 -18.84 14.03
C ASN A 441 -16.56 -17.40 13.60
N ARG A 442 -17.60 -16.55 13.56
CA ARG A 442 -17.46 -15.12 13.23
C ARG A 442 -16.61 -14.34 14.25
N THR A 443 -16.52 -14.84 15.48
CA THR A 443 -15.77 -14.19 16.56
C THR A 443 -14.26 -14.36 16.39
N GLU A 444 -13.77 -15.54 15.99
CA GLU A 444 -12.38 -15.73 15.56
C GLU A 444 -12.04 -14.79 14.41
N LEU A 445 -12.86 -14.84 13.36
CA LEU A 445 -12.64 -14.04 12.16
C LEU A 445 -12.56 -12.54 12.48
N ALA A 446 -13.50 -12.04 13.30
CA ALA A 446 -13.54 -10.65 13.72
C ALA A 446 -12.27 -10.25 14.51
N ARG A 447 -11.83 -11.08 15.46
CA ARG A 447 -10.64 -10.81 16.27
C ARG A 447 -9.37 -10.82 15.43
N ALA A 448 -9.18 -11.83 14.61
CA ALA A 448 -8.02 -11.94 13.73
C ALA A 448 -7.98 -10.79 12.71
N ARG A 449 -9.13 -10.42 12.13
CA ARG A 449 -9.21 -9.28 11.21
C ARG A 449 -8.90 -7.96 11.88
N ARG A 450 -9.40 -7.73 13.08
CA ARG A 450 -9.07 -6.56 13.91
C ARG A 450 -7.57 -6.48 14.16
N ALA A 451 -6.91 -7.61 14.44
CA ALA A 451 -5.46 -7.64 14.56
C ALA A 451 -4.69 -7.48 13.22
N GLY A 452 -5.36 -7.17 12.11
CA GLY A 452 -4.72 -6.95 10.81
C GLY A 452 -4.21 -8.24 10.14
N LEU A 453 -4.72 -9.40 10.55
CA LEU A 453 -4.29 -10.69 10.01
C LEU A 453 -5.10 -11.08 8.78
N ALA A 454 -4.40 -11.59 7.76
CA ALA A 454 -4.96 -12.13 6.52
C ALA A 454 -5.90 -11.15 5.77
N MET A 455 -5.57 -9.86 5.81
CA MET A 455 -6.27 -8.79 5.09
C MET A 455 -6.26 -8.95 3.57
N GLU A 456 -5.44 -9.85 3.02
CA GLU A 456 -5.36 -10.05 1.58
C GLU A 456 -6.66 -10.59 0.97
N SER A 457 -7.48 -11.32 1.72
CA SER A 457 -8.81 -11.77 1.24
C SER A 457 -9.77 -10.58 1.04
N LEU A 458 -9.52 -9.47 1.72
CA LEU A 458 -10.28 -8.24 1.65
C LEU A 458 -9.85 -7.32 0.51
N LEU A 459 -8.67 -7.47 -0.09
CA LEU A 459 -8.17 -6.56 -1.14
C LEU A 459 -8.89 -6.69 -2.50
N GLY A 460 -10.06 -7.34 -2.52
CA GLY A 460 -10.68 -7.87 -3.72
C GLY A 460 -9.87 -9.07 -4.19
N SER A 461 -10.53 -10.18 -4.49
CA SER A 461 -9.92 -11.40 -5.05
C SER A 461 -9.45 -11.21 -6.50
N VAL A 462 -8.91 -10.04 -6.81
CA VAL A 462 -8.25 -9.73 -8.05
C VAL A 462 -6.80 -10.19 -7.86
N ASN A 463 -6.62 -11.48 -8.13
CA ASN A 463 -5.35 -12.04 -8.58
C ASN A 463 -4.14 -11.97 -7.62
N ARG A 464 -4.15 -12.84 -6.61
CA ARG A 464 -2.88 -13.45 -6.16
C ARG A 464 -2.19 -14.23 -7.30
N TRP A 465 -2.92 -14.54 -8.39
CA TRP A 465 -2.49 -15.41 -9.50
C TRP A 465 -2.30 -14.71 -10.87
N ALA A 466 -3.08 -13.68 -11.25
CA ALA A 466 -2.90 -12.93 -12.51
C ALA A 466 -2.50 -11.44 -12.30
N MET A 467 -1.21 -11.19 -12.45
CA MET A 467 -0.61 -9.88 -12.19
C MET A 467 -0.95 -8.86 -13.28
N ASP A 468 -1.18 -7.61 -12.87
CA ASP A 468 -1.39 -6.42 -13.72
C ASP A 468 -2.45 -6.57 -14.81
N ASN A 469 -3.74 -6.64 -14.46
CA ASN A 469 -4.82 -6.69 -15.47
C ASN A 469 -5.37 -5.29 -15.81
N MET A 470 -5.59 -5.02 -17.11
CA MET A 470 -6.26 -3.79 -17.57
C MET A 470 -7.78 -3.93 -17.50
N GLY A 471 -8.45 -3.04 -16.75
CA GLY A 471 -9.90 -2.83 -16.78
C GLY A 471 -10.77 -4.02 -16.33
N PRO A 472 -12.10 -3.85 -16.28
CA PRO A 472 -13.04 -4.95 -16.05
C PRO A 472 -13.20 -5.82 -17.30
N SER A 473 -13.21 -7.14 -17.13
CA SER A 473 -13.57 -8.11 -18.18
C SER A 473 -14.37 -9.27 -17.59
N VAL A 474 -15.24 -9.88 -18.41
CA VAL A 474 -16.01 -11.08 -18.00
C VAL A 474 -15.08 -12.24 -17.63
N SER A 475 -13.94 -12.36 -18.32
CA SER A 475 -12.92 -13.37 -18.01
C SER A 475 -12.29 -13.18 -16.63
N ARG A 476 -12.04 -11.93 -16.22
CA ARG A 476 -11.54 -11.59 -14.87
C ARG A 476 -12.57 -11.96 -13.80
N TRP A 477 -13.84 -11.68 -14.04
CA TRP A 477 -14.92 -12.06 -13.12
C TRP A 477 -15.02 -13.58 -12.98
N ALA A 478 -15.01 -14.33 -14.09
CA ALA A 478 -15.09 -15.79 -14.07
C ALA A 478 -13.91 -16.42 -13.31
N ALA A 479 -12.67 -15.97 -13.58
CA ALA A 479 -11.49 -16.43 -12.84
C ALA A 479 -11.61 -16.15 -11.33
N THR A 480 -12.12 -14.97 -10.97
CA THR A 480 -12.34 -14.57 -9.58
C THR A 480 -13.39 -15.43 -8.88
N ALA A 481 -14.51 -15.68 -9.55
CA ALA A 481 -15.59 -16.51 -9.04
C ALA A 481 -15.11 -17.96 -8.83
N VAL A 482 -14.36 -18.52 -9.79
CA VAL A 482 -13.79 -19.87 -9.69
C VAL A 482 -12.80 -19.98 -8.51
N MET A 483 -11.92 -19.00 -8.30
CA MET A 483 -10.98 -19.00 -7.16
C MET A 483 -11.66 -18.94 -5.79
N ARG A 484 -12.79 -18.25 -5.68
CA ARG A 484 -13.56 -18.18 -4.44
C ARG A 484 -14.38 -19.45 -4.23
N ALA A 485 -15.04 -19.94 -5.29
CA ALA A 485 -15.81 -21.16 -5.28
C ALA A 485 -14.96 -22.40 -4.94
N SER A 486 -13.68 -22.41 -5.32
CA SER A 486 -12.77 -23.52 -4.99
C SER A 486 -12.38 -23.59 -3.50
N GLY A 487 -12.76 -22.61 -2.66
CA GLY A 487 -12.43 -22.60 -1.24
C GLY A 487 -10.97 -22.29 -0.92
N LEU A 488 -10.07 -22.21 -1.92
CA LEU A 488 -8.65 -21.97 -1.73
C LEU A 488 -8.35 -20.66 -0.99
N THR A 489 -9.14 -19.62 -1.25
CA THR A 489 -8.99 -18.33 -0.56
C THR A 489 -9.32 -18.47 0.93
N ALA A 490 -10.42 -19.14 1.27
CA ALA A 490 -10.82 -19.38 2.66
C ALA A 490 -9.80 -20.28 3.38
N TRP A 491 -9.31 -21.32 2.71
CA TRP A 491 -8.25 -22.19 3.21
C TRP A 491 -6.97 -21.39 3.54
N SER A 492 -6.41 -20.67 2.56
CA SER A 492 -5.21 -19.86 2.78
C SER A 492 -5.39 -18.80 3.88
N ASP A 493 -6.54 -18.13 3.89
CA ASP A 493 -6.88 -17.09 4.87
C ASP A 493 -6.92 -17.70 6.29
N ALA A 494 -7.63 -18.81 6.50
CA ALA A 494 -7.68 -19.51 7.78
C ALA A 494 -6.29 -19.89 8.32
N HIS A 495 -5.41 -20.42 7.47
CA HIS A 495 -4.05 -20.80 7.88
C HIS A 495 -3.18 -19.58 8.22
N LYS A 496 -3.32 -18.50 7.46
CA LYS A 496 -2.63 -17.23 7.77
C LYS A 496 -3.12 -16.64 9.09
N ARG A 497 -4.43 -16.66 9.35
CA ARG A 497 -4.99 -16.23 10.63
C ARG A 497 -4.47 -17.08 11.77
N ALA A 498 -4.58 -18.41 11.67
CA ALA A 498 -4.10 -19.34 12.69
C ALA A 498 -2.62 -19.13 13.03
N TYR A 499 -1.76 -19.00 12.02
CA TYR A 499 -0.34 -18.72 12.23
C TYR A 499 -0.12 -17.34 12.87
N GLY A 500 -0.78 -16.31 12.35
CA GLY A 500 -0.67 -14.93 12.85
C GLY A 500 -1.13 -14.78 14.30
N VAL A 501 -2.26 -15.39 14.67
CA VAL A 501 -2.80 -15.40 16.05
C VAL A 501 -1.81 -16.10 16.98
N THR A 502 -1.31 -17.26 16.58
CA THR A 502 -0.33 -18.01 17.38
C THR A 502 0.96 -17.22 17.57
N MET A 503 1.43 -16.55 16.51
CA MET A 503 2.62 -15.69 16.57
C MET A 503 2.41 -14.48 17.49
N MET A 504 1.27 -13.78 17.39
CA MET A 504 0.96 -12.63 18.25
C MET A 504 0.86 -13.02 19.73
N GLY A 505 0.24 -14.16 20.04
CA GLY A 505 0.20 -14.71 21.40
C GLY A 505 1.59 -15.07 21.91
N SER A 506 2.42 -15.70 21.06
CA SER A 506 3.80 -16.08 21.41
C SER A 506 4.70 -14.87 21.62
N ILE A 507 4.59 -13.83 20.79
CA ILE A 507 5.32 -12.57 20.98
C ILE A 507 4.88 -11.91 22.30
N GLY A 508 3.58 -11.90 22.58
CA GLY A 508 3.10 -11.32 23.83
C GLY A 508 3.54 -12.10 25.07
N ASP A 509 3.57 -13.44 25.03
CA ASP A 509 4.16 -14.25 26.10
C ASP A 509 5.64 -13.89 26.33
N VAL A 510 6.41 -13.78 25.24
CA VAL A 510 7.82 -13.36 25.30
C VAL A 510 7.97 -11.97 25.90
N VAL A 511 7.17 -10.99 25.47
CA VAL A 511 7.15 -9.62 26.00
C VAL A 511 6.80 -9.58 27.49
N ARG A 512 5.90 -10.47 27.93
CA ARG A 512 5.44 -10.55 29.32
C ARG A 512 6.50 -11.16 30.24
N ARG A 513 7.10 -12.29 29.84
CA ARG A 513 8.02 -13.08 30.68
C ARG A 513 9.45 -12.55 30.72
N THR A 514 9.80 -11.65 29.80
CA THR A 514 11.19 -11.24 29.57
C THR A 514 11.40 -9.78 30.01
N PRO A 515 12.53 -9.44 30.68
CA PRO A 515 12.81 -8.07 31.06
C PRO A 515 13.06 -7.16 29.84
N ASP A 516 13.92 -7.56 28.91
CA ASP A 516 14.37 -6.77 27.75
C ASP A 516 14.76 -7.62 26.54
N LEU A 517 15.01 -7.00 25.38
CA LEU A 517 15.33 -7.72 24.13
C LEU A 517 16.67 -8.45 24.18
N ARG A 518 17.65 -7.86 24.87
CA ARG A 518 19.02 -8.36 25.04
C ARG A 518 19.07 -9.66 25.82
N SER A 519 18.19 -9.82 26.80
CA SER A 519 18.12 -11.00 27.67
C SER A 519 17.60 -12.26 26.98
N LEU A 520 17.12 -12.15 25.74
CA LEU A 520 16.58 -13.28 24.98
C LEU A 520 17.67 -14.07 24.25
N ASP A 521 17.61 -15.40 24.37
CA ASP A 521 18.49 -16.32 23.65
C ASP A 521 18.48 -16.06 22.14
N ASP A 522 19.66 -16.19 21.52
CA ASP A 522 19.84 -15.89 20.10
C ASP A 522 19.06 -16.85 19.17
N ASN A 523 18.69 -18.06 19.64
CA ASN A 523 17.87 -18.99 18.88
C ASN A 523 16.37 -18.70 19.00
N ASP A 524 15.88 -18.40 20.20
CA ASP A 524 14.46 -18.08 20.46
C ASP A 524 14.05 -16.75 19.84
N PHE A 525 15.00 -15.82 19.70
CA PHE A 525 14.71 -14.45 19.26
C PHE A 525 15.29 -14.07 17.90
N ARG A 526 15.87 -15.03 17.19
CA ARG A 526 16.42 -14.82 15.84
C ARG A 526 15.41 -14.13 14.93
N ILE A 527 14.13 -14.50 14.99
CA ILE A 527 13.11 -13.88 14.16
C ILE A 527 12.92 -12.42 14.54
N LEU A 528 12.56 -12.08 15.77
CA LEU A 528 12.26 -10.70 16.14
C LEU A 528 13.48 -9.76 15.95
N LYS A 529 14.69 -10.19 16.35
CA LYS A 529 15.95 -9.47 16.04
C LYS A 529 16.14 -9.33 14.52
N SER A 530 15.88 -10.38 13.73
CA SER A 530 15.98 -10.33 12.26
C SER A 530 14.89 -9.51 11.55
N LYS A 531 13.96 -8.89 12.28
CA LYS A 531 12.93 -7.99 11.71
C LYS A 531 13.20 -6.52 12.02
N GLY A 532 14.33 -6.21 12.65
CA GLY A 532 14.62 -4.84 13.05
C GLY A 532 13.87 -4.36 14.28
N VAL A 533 13.36 -5.28 15.12
CA VAL A 533 12.78 -4.92 16.43
C VAL A 533 13.91 -4.45 17.33
N THR A 534 13.75 -3.25 17.88
CA THR A 534 14.74 -2.62 18.77
C THR A 534 14.33 -2.77 20.24
N GLU A 535 15.26 -2.47 21.15
CA GLU A 535 14.97 -2.40 22.59
C GLU A 535 13.83 -1.43 22.90
N GLN A 536 13.80 -0.31 22.19
CA GLN A 536 12.75 0.69 22.36
C GLN A 536 11.39 0.13 21.91
N ASP A 537 11.34 -0.58 20.79
CA ASP A 537 10.09 -1.23 20.33
C ASP A 537 9.58 -2.23 21.37
N PHE A 538 10.48 -3.05 21.92
CA PHE A 538 10.15 -4.04 22.94
C PHE A 538 9.65 -3.39 24.23
N ALA A 539 10.33 -2.34 24.70
CA ALA A 539 9.91 -1.58 25.87
C ALA A 539 8.51 -0.96 25.67
N ILE A 540 8.20 -0.45 24.47
CA ILE A 540 6.87 0.05 24.14
C ILE A 540 5.84 -1.08 24.14
N TRP A 541 6.16 -2.25 23.59
CA TRP A 541 5.25 -3.41 23.60
C TRP A 541 4.92 -3.88 25.02
N LYS A 542 5.84 -3.74 25.98
CA LYS A 542 5.57 -4.06 27.39
C LYS A 542 4.56 -3.11 28.04
N LEU A 543 4.39 -1.90 27.50
CA LEU A 543 3.38 -0.96 27.97
C LEU A 543 1.97 -1.29 27.44
N ALA A 544 1.86 -2.16 26.43
CA ALA A 544 0.58 -2.55 25.87
C ALA A 544 -0.16 -3.50 26.82
N ASP A 545 -1.44 -3.22 27.04
CA ASP A 545 -2.32 -4.11 27.77
C ASP A 545 -2.71 -5.30 26.88
N GLN A 546 -2.09 -6.45 27.15
CA GLN A 546 -2.26 -7.67 26.36
C GLN A 546 -3.66 -8.25 26.55
N GLU A 547 -4.26 -8.71 25.46
CA GLU A 547 -5.63 -9.20 25.46
C GLU A 547 -5.70 -10.71 25.77
N ASP A 548 -6.78 -11.15 26.41
CA ASP A 548 -7.15 -12.56 26.52
C ASP A 548 -8.25 -12.89 25.52
N TRP A 549 -7.95 -13.76 24.57
CA TRP A 549 -8.86 -14.22 23.53
C TRP A 549 -9.45 -15.61 23.87
N GLY A 550 -9.13 -16.20 25.02
CA GLY A 550 -9.54 -17.54 25.38
C GLY A 550 -8.87 -18.63 24.53
N ASN A 551 -9.28 -19.88 24.74
CA ASN A 551 -8.77 -21.05 24.00
C ASN A 551 -7.24 -21.24 24.02
N GLY A 552 -6.54 -20.68 25.02
CA GLY A 552 -5.07 -20.71 25.14
C GLY A 552 -4.35 -19.49 24.55
N ASN A 553 -5.08 -18.52 24.00
CA ASN A 553 -4.56 -17.24 23.50
C ASN A 553 -4.69 -16.13 24.57
N THR A 554 -3.99 -16.25 25.69
CA THR A 554 -4.17 -15.39 26.90
C THR A 554 -3.21 -14.19 26.98
N THR A 555 -2.24 -14.10 26.07
CA THR A 555 -1.16 -13.12 26.07
C THR A 555 -1.11 -12.36 24.76
N MET A 556 -2.26 -12.01 24.17
CA MET A 556 -2.31 -11.45 22.82
C MET A 556 -1.75 -10.03 22.79
N LEU A 557 -0.59 -9.88 22.15
CA LEU A 557 -0.06 -8.57 21.76
C LEU A 557 -0.57 -8.23 20.36
N THR A 558 -1.51 -7.29 20.29
CA THR A 558 -2.21 -6.90 19.06
C THR A 558 -1.87 -5.47 18.64
N PRO A 559 -2.05 -5.09 17.36
CA PRO A 559 -1.99 -3.70 16.93
C PRO A 559 -2.83 -2.76 17.79
N GLU A 560 -4.06 -3.17 18.13
CA GLU A 560 -4.99 -2.42 18.98
C GLU A 560 -4.45 -2.22 20.38
N SER A 561 -3.88 -3.25 21.01
CA SER A 561 -3.30 -3.14 22.35
C SER A 561 -2.19 -2.08 22.41
N ILE A 562 -1.36 -1.99 21.37
CA ILE A 562 -0.32 -0.97 21.24
C ILE A 562 -0.93 0.40 20.97
N MET A 563 -1.95 0.47 20.13
CA MET A 563 -2.62 1.72 19.77
C MET A 563 -3.42 2.33 20.94
N ARG A 564 -3.78 1.53 21.96
CA ARG A 564 -4.42 1.97 23.21
C ARG A 564 -3.46 2.47 24.29
N ILE A 565 -2.13 2.37 24.10
CA ILE A 565 -1.16 2.84 25.11
C ILE A 565 -1.39 4.34 25.40
N PRO A 566 -1.59 4.75 26.67
CA PRO A 566 -1.85 6.15 27.02
C PRO A 566 -0.72 7.09 26.60
N ASP A 567 -1.06 8.31 26.19
CA ASP A 567 -0.08 9.32 25.76
C ASP A 567 1.01 9.58 26.80
N ALA A 568 0.62 9.67 28.09
CA ALA A 568 1.54 9.92 29.20
C ALA A 568 2.68 8.89 29.29
N ALA A 569 2.43 7.65 28.89
CA ALA A 569 3.43 6.59 28.91
C ALA A 569 4.47 6.72 27.78
N LEU A 570 4.22 7.54 26.75
CA LEU A 570 5.05 7.62 25.55
C LEU A 570 5.67 9.01 25.31
N GLN A 571 5.19 10.05 25.99
CA GLN A 571 5.66 11.43 25.81
C GLN A 571 7.19 11.59 25.97
N HIS A 572 7.80 10.85 26.89
CA HIS A 572 9.24 10.89 27.13
C HIS A 572 10.07 10.23 26.01
N ILE A 573 9.44 9.41 25.16
CA ILE A 573 10.07 8.74 24.01
C ILE A 573 9.96 9.62 22.76
N GLY A 574 8.83 10.31 22.61
CA GLY A 574 8.56 11.19 21.48
C GLY A 574 7.06 11.46 21.31
N PRO A 575 6.63 12.04 20.17
CA PRO A 575 5.22 12.29 19.91
C PRO A 575 4.40 10.99 20.03
N PRO A 576 3.48 10.86 21.00
CA PRO A 576 2.87 9.57 21.37
C PRO A 576 2.21 8.85 20.20
N GLU A 577 1.46 9.60 19.39
CA GLU A 577 0.82 9.07 18.19
C GLU A 577 1.87 8.41 17.28
N ARG A 578 3.02 9.04 17.00
CA ARG A 578 4.10 8.47 16.16
C ARG A 578 4.75 7.24 16.78
N VAL A 579 4.97 7.27 18.09
CA VAL A 579 5.59 6.15 18.82
C VAL A 579 4.71 4.90 18.77
N ARG A 580 3.41 5.01 19.05
CA ARG A 580 2.47 3.88 18.95
C ARG A 580 2.44 3.27 17.56
N PHE A 581 2.38 4.11 16.54
CA PHE A 581 2.24 3.64 15.17
C PHE A 581 3.50 2.95 14.64
N GLU A 582 4.71 3.43 14.98
CA GLU A 582 5.93 2.70 14.61
C GLU A 582 6.01 1.36 15.35
N ALA A 583 5.71 1.32 16.65
CA ALA A 583 5.70 0.08 17.43
C ALA A 583 4.67 -0.93 16.93
N MET A 584 3.45 -0.48 16.61
CA MET A 584 2.40 -1.29 15.99
C MET A 584 2.85 -1.83 14.64
N ARG A 585 3.41 -0.97 13.78
CA ARG A 585 3.88 -1.37 12.46
C ARG A 585 5.02 -2.37 12.54
N ARG A 586 5.92 -2.23 13.52
CA ARG A 586 7.00 -3.20 13.76
C ARG A 586 6.44 -4.56 14.12
N LEU A 587 5.44 -4.62 15.01
CA LEU A 587 4.77 -5.87 15.37
C LEU A 587 4.11 -6.50 14.15
N LEU A 588 3.23 -5.76 13.48
CA LEU A 588 2.43 -6.28 12.37
C LEU A 588 3.29 -6.62 11.16
N GLY A 589 4.37 -5.87 10.91
CA GLY A 589 5.36 -6.18 9.88
C GLY A 589 6.13 -7.46 10.19
N ALA A 590 6.59 -7.65 11.42
CA ALA A 590 7.28 -8.86 11.85
C ALA A 590 6.39 -10.10 11.74
N VAL A 591 5.14 -10.00 12.21
CA VAL A 591 4.14 -11.09 12.11
C VAL A 591 3.82 -11.37 10.64
N SER A 592 3.56 -10.35 9.83
CA SER A 592 3.20 -10.52 8.42
C SER A 592 4.29 -11.22 7.62
N GLU A 593 5.56 -10.90 7.83
CA GLU A 593 6.66 -11.56 7.11
C GLU A 593 6.76 -13.06 7.43
N GLU A 594 6.49 -13.47 8.68
CA GLU A 594 6.50 -14.88 9.06
C GLU A 594 5.21 -15.61 8.65
N VAL A 595 4.05 -14.94 8.71
CA VAL A 595 2.80 -15.47 8.14
C VAL A 595 2.98 -15.74 6.64
N ASP A 596 3.60 -14.81 5.92
CA ASP A 596 3.88 -14.96 4.49
C ASP A 596 5.03 -15.96 4.23
N MET A 597 5.87 -16.28 5.21
CA MET A 597 6.81 -17.40 5.12
C MET A 597 6.10 -18.75 5.29
N ALA A 598 5.14 -18.82 6.22
CA ALA A 598 4.36 -20.02 6.52
C ALA A 598 3.37 -20.38 5.41
N VAL A 599 2.60 -19.40 4.93
CA VAL A 599 1.61 -19.52 3.86
C VAL A 599 1.94 -18.52 2.75
N ILE A 600 2.60 -19.01 1.70
CA ILE A 600 3.43 -18.17 0.84
C ILE A 600 2.64 -17.28 -0.11
N THR A 601 2.61 -15.98 0.20
CA THR A 601 2.12 -14.96 -0.74
C THR A 601 3.29 -14.30 -1.47
N PRO A 602 3.38 -14.40 -2.80
CA PRO A 602 4.48 -13.78 -3.57
C PRO A 602 4.58 -12.28 -3.27
N GLY A 603 5.76 -11.86 -2.79
CA GLY A 603 6.11 -10.46 -2.53
C GLY A 603 6.72 -9.79 -3.76
N ALA A 604 7.26 -8.59 -3.60
CA ALA A 604 7.76 -7.76 -4.68
C ALA A 604 8.91 -8.42 -5.45
N ARG A 605 9.77 -9.19 -4.77
CA ARG A 605 10.90 -9.89 -5.41
C ARG A 605 10.43 -11.01 -6.33
N GLU A 606 9.54 -11.85 -5.81
CA GLU A 606 9.00 -13.00 -6.53
C GLU A 606 8.12 -12.51 -7.69
N ARG A 607 7.30 -11.49 -7.43
CA ARG A 607 6.48 -10.81 -8.44
C ARG A 607 7.35 -10.25 -9.57
N LEU A 608 8.36 -9.43 -9.26
CA LEU A 608 9.25 -8.86 -10.26
C LEU A 608 9.96 -9.96 -11.08
N PHE A 609 10.42 -11.03 -10.44
CA PHE A 609 11.04 -12.16 -11.13
C PHE A 609 10.07 -12.85 -12.11
N THR A 610 8.88 -13.19 -11.63
CA THR A 610 7.85 -13.91 -12.42
C THR A 610 7.23 -13.06 -13.52
N THR A 611 7.27 -11.74 -13.44
CA THR A 611 6.83 -10.84 -14.52
C THR A 611 7.90 -10.55 -15.56
N GLY A 612 9.09 -11.14 -15.43
CA GLY A 612 10.21 -10.93 -16.36
C GLY A 612 11.04 -9.68 -16.06
N GLY A 613 11.00 -9.17 -14.83
CA GLY A 613 11.78 -8.00 -14.42
C GLY A 613 11.39 -6.74 -15.21
N ASP A 614 12.33 -6.26 -16.03
CA ASP A 614 12.19 -5.04 -16.82
C ASP A 614 11.53 -5.24 -18.18
N ILE A 615 11.06 -6.46 -18.49
CA ILE A 615 10.45 -6.69 -19.80
C ILE A 615 9.11 -5.94 -19.85
N GLN A 616 9.09 -4.91 -20.71
CA GLN A 616 7.97 -4.01 -20.92
C GLN A 616 6.68 -4.76 -21.25
N ARG A 617 5.61 -4.38 -20.57
CA ARG A 617 4.26 -4.91 -20.79
C ARG A 617 3.71 -4.51 -22.16
N GLY A 618 2.89 -5.37 -22.76
CA GLY A 618 2.33 -5.16 -24.10
C GLY A 618 3.30 -5.48 -25.25
N THR A 619 4.52 -5.93 -24.94
CA THR A 619 5.43 -6.53 -25.93
C THR A 619 5.17 -8.02 -26.03
N VAL A 620 5.33 -8.62 -27.21
CA VAL A 620 5.15 -10.07 -27.40
C VAL A 620 6.04 -10.87 -26.43
N LYS A 621 7.31 -10.49 -26.31
CA LYS A 621 8.25 -11.11 -25.36
C LYS A 621 7.77 -10.97 -23.91
N GLY A 622 7.32 -9.79 -23.51
CA GLY A 622 6.83 -9.54 -22.15
C GLY A 622 5.58 -10.32 -21.79
N GLU A 623 4.65 -10.45 -22.73
CA GLU A 623 3.41 -11.20 -22.51
C GLU A 623 3.64 -12.72 -22.53
N LEU A 624 4.59 -13.22 -23.32
CA LEU A 624 4.99 -14.63 -23.32
C LEU A 624 5.66 -15.02 -21.99
N VAL A 625 6.58 -14.21 -21.48
CA VAL A 625 7.24 -14.47 -20.19
C VAL A 625 6.22 -14.52 -19.05
N ARG A 626 5.31 -13.55 -18.98
CA ARG A 626 4.23 -13.52 -17.98
C ARG A 626 3.32 -14.75 -18.08
N SER A 627 2.99 -15.17 -19.30
CA SER A 627 2.17 -16.36 -19.54
C SER A 627 2.88 -17.65 -19.13
N PHE A 628 4.19 -17.77 -19.38
CA PHE A 628 5.01 -18.91 -18.96
C PHE A 628 5.07 -19.04 -17.43
N PHE A 629 5.20 -17.92 -16.71
CA PHE A 629 5.31 -17.91 -15.25
C PHE A 629 3.97 -17.96 -14.52
N LEU A 630 2.83 -17.80 -15.21
CA LEU A 630 1.49 -17.76 -14.62
C LEU A 630 1.26 -18.87 -13.58
N PHE A 631 1.43 -20.14 -13.98
CA PHE A 631 1.23 -21.31 -13.10
C PHE A 631 2.47 -21.72 -12.30
N LYS A 632 3.62 -21.07 -12.54
CA LYS A 632 4.88 -21.38 -11.86
C LYS A 632 5.23 -20.38 -10.75
N SER A 633 4.53 -19.25 -10.70
CA SER A 633 4.77 -18.15 -9.78
C SER A 633 4.78 -18.59 -8.32
N PHE A 634 3.79 -19.39 -7.93
CA PHE A 634 3.66 -19.92 -6.57
C PHE A 634 4.79 -20.89 -6.17
N PRO A 635 5.03 -22.02 -6.87
CA PRO A 635 6.11 -22.93 -6.49
C PRO A 635 7.49 -22.25 -6.57
N ILE A 636 7.70 -21.30 -7.50
CA ILE A 636 8.92 -20.48 -7.53
C ILE A 636 9.04 -19.64 -6.24
N ALA A 637 7.96 -18.99 -5.81
CA ALA A 637 7.97 -18.21 -4.58
C ALA A 637 8.27 -19.08 -3.35
N VAL A 638 7.69 -20.28 -3.28
CA VAL A 638 7.96 -21.26 -2.22
C VAL A 638 9.45 -21.61 -2.16
N VAL A 639 10.00 -22.03 -3.29
CA VAL A 639 11.42 -22.39 -3.39
C VAL A 639 12.32 -21.20 -3.06
N MET A 640 12.07 -20.02 -3.64
CA MET A 640 12.88 -18.83 -3.38
C MET A 640 12.91 -18.46 -1.90
N ARG A 641 11.77 -18.52 -1.19
CA ARG A 641 11.68 -18.18 0.23
C ARG A 641 12.32 -19.22 1.13
N HIS A 642 11.97 -20.49 0.97
CA HIS A 642 12.55 -21.54 1.82
C HIS A 642 14.04 -21.75 1.54
N TRP A 643 14.49 -21.56 0.29
CA TRP A 643 15.91 -21.54 -0.04
C TRP A 643 16.64 -20.39 0.65
N SER A 644 16.09 -19.17 0.57
CA SER A 644 16.65 -18.01 1.26
C SER A 644 16.74 -18.25 2.77
N ARG A 645 15.67 -18.78 3.39
CA ARG A 645 15.66 -19.17 4.81
C ARG A 645 16.71 -20.23 5.14
N ALA A 646 16.87 -21.26 4.30
CA ALA A 646 17.88 -22.29 4.47
C ALA A 646 19.30 -21.71 4.45
N MET A 647 19.59 -20.83 3.48
CA MET A 647 20.88 -20.14 3.39
C MET A 647 21.11 -19.17 4.57
N GLY A 648 20.01 -18.73 5.20
CA GLY A 648 19.98 -17.98 6.45
C GLY A 648 20.43 -18.76 7.68
N MET A 649 20.39 -20.10 7.66
CA MET A 649 20.71 -20.92 8.84
C MET A 649 22.18 -20.74 9.29
N PRO A 650 22.45 -20.64 10.62
CA PRO A 650 23.79 -20.35 11.15
C PRO A 650 24.83 -21.42 10.82
N SER A 651 24.44 -22.70 10.91
CA SER A 651 25.35 -23.83 10.71
C SER A 651 25.04 -24.58 9.40
N ALA A 652 26.07 -25.23 8.83
CA ALA A 652 25.90 -26.10 7.67
C ALA A 652 24.94 -27.27 7.96
N GLY A 653 25.02 -27.84 9.17
CA GLY A 653 24.09 -28.88 9.64
C GLY A 653 22.66 -28.37 9.75
N GLY A 654 22.44 -27.18 10.32
CA GLY A 654 21.10 -26.57 10.39
C GLY A 654 20.52 -26.25 9.00
N ARG A 655 21.36 -25.83 8.05
CA ARG A 655 20.98 -25.66 6.64
C ARG A 655 20.55 -26.98 6.00
N ALA A 656 21.36 -28.03 6.14
CA ALA A 656 21.05 -29.35 5.60
C ALA A 656 19.77 -29.93 6.22
N ALA A 657 19.61 -29.80 7.54
CA ALA A 657 18.41 -30.24 8.25
C ALA A 657 17.16 -29.50 7.78
N TYR A 658 17.23 -28.17 7.58
CA TYR A 658 16.11 -27.39 7.07
C TYR A 658 15.73 -27.77 5.64
N ILE A 659 16.72 -27.91 4.73
CA ILE A 659 16.47 -28.33 3.35
C ILE A 659 15.87 -29.74 3.31
N GLY A 660 16.44 -30.67 4.09
CA GLY A 660 15.94 -32.03 4.20
C GLY A 660 14.49 -32.07 4.69
N ALA A 661 14.17 -31.32 5.75
CA ALA A 661 12.81 -31.22 6.27
C ALA A 661 11.84 -30.56 5.28
N PHE A 662 12.27 -29.51 4.57
CA PHE A 662 11.49 -28.87 3.52
C PHE A 662 11.16 -29.84 2.38
N ILE A 663 12.16 -30.55 1.85
CA ILE A 663 11.96 -31.54 0.79
C ILE A 663 11.04 -32.66 1.28
N ALA A 664 11.34 -33.26 2.43
CA ALA A 664 10.53 -34.35 2.98
C ALA A 664 9.07 -33.93 3.19
N SER A 665 8.83 -32.77 3.82
CA SER A 665 7.48 -32.27 4.10
C SER A 665 6.67 -31.98 2.82
N THR A 666 7.29 -31.33 1.83
CA THR A 666 6.64 -30.99 0.57
C THR A 666 6.43 -32.21 -0.33
N THR A 667 7.33 -33.19 -0.30
CA THR A 667 7.16 -34.48 -1.00
C THR A 667 6.03 -35.29 -0.40
N ILE A 668 5.98 -35.46 0.92
CA ILE A 668 4.92 -36.24 1.59
C ILE A 668 3.56 -35.60 1.35
N LEU A 669 3.43 -34.28 1.56
CA LEU A 669 2.17 -33.58 1.34
C LEU A 669 1.81 -33.44 -0.14
N GLY A 670 2.80 -33.41 -1.03
CA GLY A 670 2.57 -33.50 -2.46
C GLY A 670 1.99 -34.85 -2.87
N ALA A 671 2.52 -35.96 -2.32
CA ALA A 671 1.97 -37.30 -2.55
C ALA A 671 0.54 -37.43 -2.00
N LEU A 672 0.28 -36.90 -0.80
CA LEU A 672 -1.07 -36.85 -0.22
C LEU A 672 -2.02 -36.02 -1.09
N SER A 673 -1.57 -34.86 -1.58
CA SER A 673 -2.34 -34.02 -2.50
C SER A 673 -2.68 -34.77 -3.80
N LEU A 674 -1.76 -35.57 -4.34
CA LEU A 674 -2.04 -36.38 -5.54
C LEU A 674 -3.09 -37.44 -5.24
N GLN A 675 -2.97 -38.16 -4.12
CA GLN A 675 -3.96 -39.16 -3.69
C GLN A 675 -5.34 -38.55 -3.47
N LEU A 676 -5.43 -37.40 -2.80
CA LEU A 676 -6.71 -36.70 -2.60
C LEU A 676 -7.32 -36.23 -3.92
N ASN A 677 -6.50 -35.80 -4.88
CA ASN A 677 -6.96 -35.40 -6.20
C ASN A 677 -7.43 -36.62 -7.02
N ASP A 678 -6.76 -37.75 -6.91
CA ASP A 678 -7.14 -38.99 -7.58
C ASP A 678 -8.46 -39.53 -7.01
N MET A 679 -8.64 -39.49 -5.68
CA MET A 679 -9.90 -39.80 -5.01
C MET A 679 -11.03 -38.85 -5.45
N ALA A 680 -10.79 -37.53 -5.42
CA ALA A 680 -11.78 -36.52 -5.80
C ALA A 680 -12.14 -36.56 -7.30
N SER A 681 -11.21 -37.01 -8.16
CA SER A 681 -11.43 -37.18 -9.59
C SER A 681 -11.93 -38.57 -9.99
N GLY A 682 -12.25 -39.44 -9.02
CA GLY A 682 -12.77 -40.79 -9.26
C GLY A 682 -11.75 -41.76 -9.87
N ARG A 683 -10.46 -41.41 -9.87
CA ARG A 683 -9.35 -42.25 -10.32
C ARG A 683 -8.83 -43.07 -9.15
N ILE A 684 -9.61 -44.05 -8.70
CA ILE A 684 -9.13 -45.00 -7.71
C ILE A 684 -8.29 -46.04 -8.45
N HIS A 685 -6.96 -45.99 -8.29
CA HIS A 685 -6.13 -47.16 -8.57
C HIS A 685 -6.44 -48.19 -7.49
N ALA A 686 -7.28 -49.18 -7.81
CA ALA A 686 -7.38 -50.39 -7.03
C ALA A 686 -5.98 -51.03 -7.00
N ILE A 687 -5.45 -51.22 -5.79
CA ILE A 687 -4.22 -51.97 -5.55
C ILE A 687 -4.46 -53.44 -5.90
#